data_AF-A0A963EVW8-F1
#
_entry.id   AF-A0A963EVW8-F1
#
_cell.length_a   1.000
_cell.length_b   1.000
_cell.length_c   1.000
_cell.angle_alpha   90.00
_cell.angle_beta   90.00
_cell.angle_gamma   90.00
#
_symmetry.space_group_name_H-M   'P 1'
#
loop_
_entity.id
_entity.type
_entity.pdbx_description
1 polymer ?
#
loop_
_entity_poly.entity_id
_entity_poly.type
_entity_poly.pdbx_seq_one_letter_code
_entity_poly.pdbx_strand_id
1 'polypeptide(L)'
;MKSYLNIDHVSITFPTDEGPLNVLNDVNLHVEQGEFITLIGHSGCGKSTVLNIVAGLLNATQGGVILEDKEVTEPGPDRAVVFQNHSLLPWLSVYDNVRLAVDQVFKKTKSKAERHKWTLHNLELVHMTHALERKPDEISGGMKQRVGIARALSMEPKVLLMDEPFGALDSLTRTHMQDSLMDIQSRLNNTVIMITHDVDEAVLLSDRIIMMSNGPSATIGEILTIELPRPRDRLALAENPVYNHYRAEVVKFLHERHQATDDTPAAVAPVESASVVHLSAWLESAKSVSGRYLEKPQLNLGFIPLTDCAPLVIANEKGFFRQLGLSVELSRENSWANIRDKVSIGMLDGAQMLAAMPLASAAGAQRASAMITALSLDLNGNGITVSNELHACLAETGAALDSPLGSGRALKQCIEQNRAAGGKPLTFATVFPYSSHNYLLRYWLAASGINPDEDIQLTVVPPPQMVNYLQAGVISGFCVGEPWNSLAVCNGLGHTLAASYDIWNNHPEKVFGVSASWAAANPNTHQAVLKALLRACEWIDQPDNRPEVCEILSQGRYVNAPQEILEQSMLGTFRFAHDQAPRERTDFNVFNRYSANFPWRSHAVWFLSQMLRWGQLERAVNFKRIAEQVYRPELYRQAVAELELDFPVRDYKDEGVHSSPWHMQGENGDLVMGSDLFFDGARFTASDPIAYLEGQSFNHRLVDLQLLLEANPIDAPSRKVNRSVAGEEVKR
;
A
#
# COMPACT_ATOMS: atom_id res chain seq x y z
N MET A 1 12.73 25.72 36.65
CA MET A 1 11.54 26.14 35.88
C MET A 1 10.42 25.19 36.24
N LYS A 2 9.20 25.67 36.50
CA LYS A 2 8.05 24.78 36.75
C LYS A 2 7.57 24.23 35.40
N SER A 3 7.56 22.91 35.23
CA SER A 3 7.01 22.23 34.04
C SER A 3 5.50 22.43 33.97
N TYR A 4 4.96 22.72 32.78
CA TYR A 4 3.52 22.95 32.59
C TYR A 4 2.73 21.65 32.71
N LEU A 5 3.19 20.62 32.00
CA LEU A 5 2.73 19.24 32.11
C LEU A 5 3.93 18.35 32.47
N ASN A 6 3.78 17.56 33.52
CA ASN A 6 4.80 16.65 34.02
C ASN A 6 4.26 15.21 34.04
N ILE A 7 4.92 14.31 33.31
CA ILE A 7 4.72 12.87 33.41
C ILE A 7 5.82 12.36 34.36
N ASP A 8 5.45 12.05 35.60
CA ASP A 8 6.41 11.78 36.68
C ASP A 8 6.48 10.27 36.98
N HIS A 9 7.58 9.64 36.55
CA HIS A 9 7.93 8.23 36.80
C HIS A 9 6.76 7.25 36.52
N VAL A 10 6.04 7.47 35.42
CA VAL A 10 4.83 6.71 35.10
C VAL A 10 5.18 5.28 34.69
N SER A 11 4.63 4.31 35.42
CA SER A 11 4.67 2.90 35.09
C SER A 11 3.27 2.29 35.09
N ILE A 12 3.01 1.35 34.17
CA ILE A 12 1.69 0.71 34.09
C ILE A 12 1.79 -0.78 33.80
N THR A 13 1.11 -1.55 34.65
CA THR A 13 1.03 -3.01 34.54
C THR A 13 -0.42 -3.43 34.43
N PHE A 14 -0.75 -4.19 33.38
CA PHE A 14 -2.08 -4.75 33.19
C PHE A 14 -2.13 -6.20 33.69
N PRO A 15 -3.22 -6.61 34.37
CA PRO A 15 -3.45 -8.02 34.63
C PRO A 15 -3.82 -8.73 33.33
N THR A 16 -3.13 -9.81 32.98
CA THR A 16 -3.50 -10.69 31.85
C THR A 16 -3.57 -12.14 32.32
N ASP A 17 -4.21 -13.00 31.51
CA ASP A 17 -4.38 -14.43 31.81
C ASP A 17 -3.04 -15.19 31.89
N GLU A 18 -1.97 -14.64 31.29
CA GLU A 18 -0.61 -15.19 31.29
C GLU A 18 0.29 -14.57 32.38
N GLY A 19 -0.22 -13.60 33.16
CA GLY A 19 0.50 -12.90 34.22
C GLY A 19 0.42 -11.37 34.12
N PRO A 20 0.99 -10.62 35.09
CA PRO A 20 1.02 -9.16 35.00
C PRO A 20 1.93 -8.69 33.86
N LEU A 21 1.37 -7.99 32.87
CA LEU A 21 2.10 -7.41 31.74
C LEU A 21 2.47 -5.96 32.04
N ASN A 22 3.75 -5.71 32.32
CA ASN A 22 4.26 -4.34 32.49
C ASN A 22 4.46 -3.68 31.12
N VAL A 23 3.65 -2.68 30.76
CA VAL A 23 3.67 -2.02 29.45
C VAL A 23 4.59 -0.81 29.42
N LEU A 24 4.55 0.02 30.47
CA LEU A 24 5.41 1.19 30.62
C LEU A 24 6.21 1.08 31.90
N ASN A 25 7.48 1.45 31.83
CA ASN A 25 8.37 1.46 32.98
C ASN A 25 9.09 2.82 33.07
N ASP A 26 8.84 3.52 34.17
CA ASP A 26 9.53 4.75 34.54
C ASP A 26 9.59 5.82 33.42
N VAL A 27 8.41 6.15 32.85
CA VAL A 27 8.31 7.21 31.84
C VAL A 27 8.33 8.57 32.56
N ASN A 28 9.40 9.33 32.35
CA ASN A 28 9.59 10.65 32.94
C ASN A 28 9.77 11.74 31.84
N LEU A 29 8.82 12.67 31.74
CA LEU A 29 8.81 13.70 30.71
C LEU A 29 8.25 15.02 31.22
N HIS A 30 9.01 16.10 31.00
CA HIS A 30 8.59 17.47 31.24
C HIS A 30 8.23 18.17 29.94
N VAL A 31 7.04 18.76 29.86
CA VAL A 31 6.53 19.48 28.69
C VAL A 31 6.27 20.95 29.05
N GLU A 32 6.75 21.86 28.21
CA GLU A 32 6.58 23.30 28.37
C GLU A 32 5.23 23.79 27.84
N GLN A 33 4.78 24.96 28.31
CA GLN A 33 3.51 25.51 27.85
C GLN A 33 3.63 25.99 26.40
N GLY A 34 2.70 25.56 25.55
CA GLY A 34 2.69 25.93 24.12
C GLY A 34 3.63 25.07 23.27
N GLU A 35 4.25 24.06 23.88
CA GLU A 35 5.13 23.13 23.19
C GLU A 35 4.33 22.13 22.35
N PHE A 36 4.86 21.77 21.17
CA PHE A 36 4.35 20.64 20.38
C PHE A 36 5.34 19.49 20.49
N ILE A 37 4.93 18.39 21.10
CA ILE A 37 5.75 17.18 21.17
C ILE A 37 5.10 16.03 20.39
N THR A 38 5.93 15.19 19.81
CA THR A 38 5.48 13.94 19.18
C THR A 38 6.08 12.74 19.88
N LEU A 39 5.27 11.73 20.17
CA LEU A 39 5.74 10.42 20.63
C LEU A 39 5.86 9.47 19.44
N ILE A 40 7.05 8.90 19.25
CA ILE A 40 7.33 7.91 18.22
C ILE A 40 8.00 6.67 18.83
N GLY A 41 7.79 5.52 18.21
CA GLY A 41 8.31 4.23 18.68
C GLY A 41 7.54 3.08 18.04
N HIS A 42 8.03 1.85 18.19
CA HIS A 42 7.44 0.66 17.56
C HIS A 42 5.98 0.41 17.99
N SER A 43 5.25 -0.37 17.19
CA SER A 43 3.91 -0.79 17.57
C SER A 43 3.95 -1.56 18.88
N GLY A 44 2.97 -1.33 19.77
CA GLY A 44 2.91 -2.02 21.07
C GLY A 44 3.83 -1.48 22.18
N CYS A 45 4.66 -0.46 21.94
CA CYS A 45 5.50 0.14 23.00
C CYS A 45 4.74 1.04 24.01
N GLY A 46 3.42 1.14 23.93
CA GLY A 46 2.62 1.88 24.92
C GLY A 46 2.44 3.39 24.66
N LYS A 47 2.67 3.90 23.44
CA LYS A 47 2.40 5.32 23.08
C LYS A 47 0.98 5.77 23.43
N SER A 48 -0.02 5.05 22.94
CA SER A 48 -1.43 5.34 23.23
C SER A 48 -1.76 5.17 24.73
N THR A 49 -1.02 4.30 25.43
CA THR A 49 -1.12 4.15 26.89
C THR A 49 -0.65 5.41 27.60
N VAL A 50 0.50 5.99 27.22
CA VAL A 50 0.97 7.28 27.75
C VAL A 50 -0.08 8.37 27.49
N LEU A 51 -0.59 8.45 26.27
CA LEU A 51 -1.60 9.46 25.89
C LEU A 51 -2.88 9.32 26.73
N ASN A 52 -3.38 8.09 26.95
CA ASN A 52 -4.56 7.84 27.77
C ASN A 52 -4.35 8.19 29.25
N ILE A 53 -3.13 7.99 29.79
CA ILE A 53 -2.79 8.40 31.15
C ILE A 53 -2.77 9.93 31.25
N VAL A 54 -2.14 10.61 30.29
CA VAL A 54 -2.16 12.09 30.25
C VAL A 54 -3.58 12.63 30.13
N ALA A 55 -4.45 11.94 29.37
CA ALA A 55 -5.87 12.31 29.25
C ALA A 55 -6.67 12.12 30.55
N GLY A 56 -6.16 11.34 31.51
CA GLY A 56 -6.90 10.91 32.70
C GLY A 56 -7.92 9.80 32.42
N LEU A 57 -7.83 9.14 31.26
CA LEU A 57 -8.69 8.00 30.89
C LEU A 57 -8.20 6.68 31.49
N LEU A 58 -6.93 6.65 31.90
CA LEU A 58 -6.28 5.48 32.48
C LEU A 58 -5.37 5.93 33.63
N ASN A 59 -5.47 5.29 34.77
CA ASN A 59 -4.59 5.59 35.91
C ASN A 59 -3.31 4.77 35.81
N ALA A 60 -2.16 5.40 36.06
CA ALA A 60 -0.88 4.71 36.16
C ALA A 60 -0.86 3.79 37.38
N THR A 61 -0.08 2.70 37.31
CA THR A 61 0.14 1.80 38.46
C THR A 61 1.12 2.42 39.45
N GLN A 62 2.10 3.18 38.95
CA GLN A 62 3.07 3.95 39.71
C GLN A 62 3.35 5.28 39.01
N GLY A 63 3.74 6.30 39.78
CA GLY A 63 3.91 7.66 39.26
C GLY A 63 2.57 8.33 38.96
N GLY A 64 2.61 9.46 38.26
CA GLY A 64 1.41 10.22 37.94
C GLY A 64 1.66 11.31 36.91
N VAL A 65 0.58 11.97 36.48
CA VAL A 65 0.64 13.11 35.58
C VAL A 65 0.18 14.36 36.31
N ILE A 66 0.96 15.44 36.25
CA ILE A 66 0.66 16.73 36.87
C ILE A 66 0.52 17.78 35.77
N LEU A 67 -0.62 18.46 35.73
CA LEU A 67 -0.90 19.59 34.85
C LEU A 67 -1.16 20.83 35.72
N GLU A 68 -0.35 21.89 35.57
CA GLU A 68 -0.46 23.14 36.36
C GLU A 68 -0.54 22.90 37.87
N ASP A 69 0.41 22.14 38.42
CA ASP A 69 0.48 21.77 39.84
C ASP A 69 -0.74 20.95 40.35
N LYS A 70 -1.56 20.38 39.46
CA LYS A 70 -2.67 19.49 39.80
C LYS A 70 -2.49 18.11 39.19
N GLU A 71 -2.63 17.08 40.01
CA GLU A 71 -2.60 15.70 39.56
C GLU A 71 -3.82 15.40 38.66
N VAL A 72 -3.56 14.70 37.55
CA VAL A 72 -4.57 14.26 36.60
C VAL A 72 -5.02 12.85 37.00
N THR A 73 -6.21 12.76 37.59
CA THR A 73 -6.81 11.49 38.00
C THR A 73 -8.08 11.13 37.22
N GLU A 74 -8.59 12.07 36.43
CA GLU A 74 -9.83 11.92 35.66
C GLU A 74 -9.80 12.77 34.38
N PRO A 75 -10.63 12.45 33.37
CA PRO A 75 -10.69 13.25 32.15
C PRO A 75 -11.37 14.60 32.41
N GLY A 76 -10.88 15.65 31.75
CA GLY A 76 -11.35 17.03 31.96
C GLY A 76 -11.33 17.85 30.68
N PRO A 77 -12.11 18.95 30.61
CA PRO A 77 -12.23 19.77 29.41
C PRO A 77 -10.95 20.53 29.05
N ASP A 78 -10.03 20.65 30.00
CA ASP A 78 -8.68 21.18 29.82
C ASP A 78 -7.76 20.26 29.01
N ARG A 79 -8.14 18.99 28.81
CA ARG A 79 -7.39 18.00 28.01
C ARG A 79 -8.32 17.35 26.98
N ALA A 80 -8.20 17.75 25.71
CA ALA A 80 -9.02 17.16 24.66
C ALA A 80 -8.25 16.08 23.91
N VAL A 81 -8.93 14.97 23.60
CA VAL A 81 -8.36 13.83 22.88
C VAL A 81 -8.96 13.68 21.49
N VAL A 82 -8.10 13.55 20.48
CA VAL A 82 -8.44 13.11 19.13
C VAL A 82 -7.97 11.66 18.99
N PHE A 83 -8.93 10.72 19.00
CA PHE A 83 -8.65 9.29 18.90
C PHE A 83 -8.43 8.84 17.46
N GLN A 84 -7.62 7.79 17.28
CA GLN A 84 -7.42 7.10 15.99
C GLN A 84 -8.74 6.54 15.43
N ASN A 85 -9.56 5.94 16.29
CA ASN A 85 -10.96 5.66 15.99
C ASN A 85 -11.77 6.94 16.20
N HIS A 86 -12.31 7.51 15.13
CA HIS A 86 -13.00 8.81 15.07
C HIS A 86 -13.96 9.13 16.23
N SER A 87 -14.52 8.11 16.90
CA SER A 87 -15.30 8.22 18.17
C SER A 87 -16.39 9.29 18.12
N LEU A 88 -17.00 9.46 16.95
CA LEU A 88 -18.17 10.31 16.76
C LEU A 88 -19.41 9.57 17.24
N LEU A 89 -20.36 10.32 17.78
CA LEU A 89 -21.65 9.78 18.21
C LEU A 89 -22.52 9.56 16.98
N PRO A 90 -22.84 8.30 16.62
CA PRO A 90 -23.45 7.97 15.32
C PRO A 90 -24.87 8.52 15.16
N TRP A 91 -25.57 8.80 16.26
CA TRP A 91 -26.91 9.38 16.24
C TRP A 91 -26.94 10.91 16.16
N LEU A 92 -25.79 11.60 16.24
CA LEU A 92 -25.69 13.06 16.16
C LEU A 92 -25.21 13.50 14.77
N SER A 93 -25.67 14.65 14.28
CA SER A 93 -25.11 15.26 13.07
C SER A 93 -23.66 15.71 13.28
N VAL A 94 -22.96 16.09 12.20
CA VAL A 94 -21.64 16.74 12.26
C VAL A 94 -21.67 17.97 13.15
N TYR A 95 -22.68 18.82 12.97
CA TYR A 95 -22.88 20.01 13.79
C TYR A 95 -23.11 19.64 15.26
N ASP A 96 -23.96 18.65 15.53
CA ASP A 96 -24.29 18.24 16.88
C ASP A 96 -23.13 17.55 17.61
N ASN A 97 -22.28 16.81 16.88
CA ASN A 97 -21.07 16.20 17.44
C ASN A 97 -20.11 17.26 17.99
N VAL A 98 -19.92 18.38 17.30
CA VAL A 98 -19.08 19.49 17.78
C VAL A 98 -19.84 20.30 18.83
N ARG A 99 -21.11 20.61 18.59
CA ARG A 99 -21.95 21.37 19.53
C ARG A 99 -22.00 20.74 20.91
N LEU A 100 -22.03 19.42 21.00
CA LEU A 100 -22.05 18.71 22.27
C LEU A 100 -20.87 19.12 23.18
N ALA A 101 -19.66 19.19 22.62
CA ALA A 101 -18.47 19.60 23.35
C ALA A 101 -18.55 21.08 23.75
N VAL A 102 -18.97 21.95 22.83
CA VAL A 102 -19.19 23.38 23.09
C VAL A 102 -20.22 23.60 24.21
N ASP A 103 -21.32 22.86 24.17
CA ASP A 103 -22.37 22.96 25.17
C ASP A 103 -21.88 22.45 26.53
N GLN A 104 -21.09 21.38 26.58
CA GLN A 104 -20.55 20.85 27.83
C GLN A 104 -19.60 21.84 28.52
N VAL A 105 -18.75 22.53 27.75
CA VAL A 105 -17.75 23.46 28.29
C VAL A 105 -18.35 24.86 28.57
N PHE A 106 -19.16 25.38 27.64
CA PHE A 106 -19.55 26.79 27.64
C PHE A 106 -21.02 27.07 28.02
N LYS A 107 -21.82 26.07 28.40
CA LYS A 107 -23.22 26.29 28.78
C LYS A 107 -23.44 27.32 29.89
N LYS A 108 -22.46 27.51 30.78
CA LYS A 108 -22.53 28.51 31.86
C LYS A 108 -21.96 29.88 31.49
N THR A 109 -21.14 29.98 30.44
CA THR A 109 -20.34 31.17 30.12
C THR A 109 -20.70 31.82 28.78
N LYS A 110 -21.31 31.09 27.84
CA LYS A 110 -21.75 31.60 26.53
C LYS A 110 -23.26 31.38 26.34
N SER A 111 -23.93 32.36 25.75
CA SER A 111 -25.33 32.26 25.32
C SER A 111 -25.52 31.19 24.25
N LYS A 112 -26.78 30.80 23.98
CA LYS A 112 -27.10 29.82 22.92
C LYS A 112 -26.64 30.29 21.52
N ALA A 113 -26.72 31.59 21.25
CA ALA A 113 -26.29 32.18 19.99
C ALA A 113 -24.76 32.18 19.84
N GLU A 114 -24.04 32.53 20.90
CA GLU A 114 -22.57 32.47 20.92
C GLU A 114 -22.05 31.05 20.75
N ARG A 115 -22.68 30.06 21.42
CA ARG A 115 -22.32 28.64 21.26
C ARG A 115 -22.56 28.14 19.84
N HIS A 116 -23.66 28.56 19.19
CA HIS A 116 -23.92 28.24 17.79
C HIS A 116 -22.84 28.82 16.86
N LYS A 117 -22.53 30.11 17.03
CA LYS A 117 -21.48 30.78 16.24
C LYS A 117 -20.11 30.12 16.45
N TRP A 118 -19.78 29.75 17.69
CA TRP A 118 -18.54 29.06 18.03
C TRP A 118 -18.45 27.66 17.41
N THR A 119 -19.55 26.92 17.41
CA THR A 119 -19.63 25.60 16.75
C THR A 119 -19.37 25.72 15.26
N LEU A 120 -20.04 26.66 14.58
CA LEU A 120 -19.85 26.91 13.15
C LEU A 120 -18.42 27.35 12.82
N HIS A 121 -17.84 28.23 13.64
CA HIS A 121 -16.46 28.67 13.47
C HIS A 121 -15.47 27.49 13.53
N ASN A 122 -15.61 26.58 14.49
CA ASN A 122 -14.72 25.41 14.58
C ASN A 122 -14.92 24.41 13.44
N LEU A 123 -16.15 24.27 12.93
CA LEU A 123 -16.43 23.46 11.74
C LEU A 123 -15.87 24.11 10.46
N GLU A 124 -15.85 25.43 10.39
CA GLU A 124 -15.23 26.18 9.29
C GLU A 124 -13.72 26.00 9.26
N LEU A 125 -13.05 26.02 10.42
CA LEU A 125 -11.61 25.78 10.54
C LEU A 125 -11.17 24.42 9.98
N VAL A 126 -12.04 23.42 10.02
CA VAL A 126 -11.78 22.08 9.47
C VAL A 126 -12.51 21.81 8.16
N HIS A 127 -13.03 22.85 7.51
CA HIS A 127 -13.76 22.80 6.24
C HIS A 127 -14.98 21.85 6.22
N MET A 128 -15.70 21.73 7.33
CA MET A 128 -16.87 20.86 7.49
C MET A 128 -18.22 21.59 7.40
N THR A 129 -18.24 22.87 7.00
CA THR A 129 -19.46 23.69 6.85
C THR A 129 -20.43 23.18 5.79
N HIS A 130 -19.97 22.39 4.82
CA HIS A 130 -20.81 21.82 3.76
C HIS A 130 -21.59 20.57 4.18
N ALA A 131 -21.29 19.98 5.35
CA ALA A 131 -21.85 18.71 5.81
C ALA A 131 -22.46 18.78 7.22
N LEU A 132 -22.86 19.97 7.67
CA LEU A 132 -23.33 20.24 9.04
C LEU A 132 -24.43 19.27 9.52
N GLU A 133 -25.42 19.00 8.66
CA GLU A 133 -26.60 18.19 9.00
C GLU A 133 -26.40 16.69 8.76
N ARG A 134 -25.28 16.29 8.14
CA ARG A 134 -25.00 14.87 7.86
C ARG A 134 -24.64 14.14 9.14
N LYS A 135 -24.95 12.85 9.21
CA LYS A 135 -24.52 11.95 10.30
C LYS A 135 -23.19 11.28 9.99
N PRO A 136 -22.49 10.72 11.00
CA PRO A 136 -21.20 10.07 10.80
C PRO A 136 -21.21 8.97 9.73
N ASP A 137 -22.26 8.15 9.62
CA ASP A 137 -22.42 7.13 8.59
C ASP A 137 -22.52 7.68 7.16
N GLU A 138 -22.89 8.95 7.00
CA GLU A 138 -23.08 9.63 5.69
C GLU A 138 -21.83 10.42 5.23
N ILE A 139 -20.71 10.32 5.96
CA ILE A 139 -19.48 11.07 5.69
C ILE A 139 -18.25 10.14 5.69
N SER A 140 -17.22 10.50 4.92
CA SER A 140 -16.00 9.67 4.78
C SER A 140 -15.19 9.59 6.08
N GLY A 141 -14.29 8.60 6.20
CA GLY A 141 -13.35 8.50 7.34
C GLY A 141 -12.59 9.81 7.57
N GLY A 142 -12.03 10.40 6.52
CA GLY A 142 -11.36 11.70 6.64
C GLY A 142 -12.27 12.84 7.11
N MET A 143 -13.54 12.87 6.68
CA MET A 143 -14.53 13.82 7.22
C MET A 143 -14.81 13.57 8.70
N LYS A 144 -14.97 12.30 9.11
CA LYS A 144 -15.14 11.94 10.52
C LYS A 144 -13.97 12.43 11.37
N GLN A 145 -12.75 12.31 10.84
CA GLN A 145 -11.52 12.74 11.52
C GLN A 145 -11.49 14.25 11.72
N ARG A 146 -11.83 15.01 10.67
CA ARG A 146 -11.94 16.47 10.75
C ARG A 146 -12.98 16.92 11.78
N VAL A 147 -14.12 16.24 11.87
CA VAL A 147 -15.13 16.51 12.90
C VAL A 147 -14.62 16.19 14.31
N GLY A 148 -13.87 15.10 14.47
CA GLY A 148 -13.20 14.76 15.73
C GLY A 148 -12.23 15.84 16.20
N ILE A 149 -11.41 16.36 15.28
CA ILE A 149 -10.49 17.48 15.52
C ILE A 149 -11.26 18.75 15.89
N ALA A 150 -12.28 19.13 15.12
CA ALA A 150 -13.09 20.32 15.43
C ALA A 150 -13.77 20.22 16.79
N ARG A 151 -14.27 19.04 17.15
CA ARG A 151 -14.87 18.78 18.46
C ARG A 151 -13.85 19.02 19.58
N ALA A 152 -12.63 18.48 19.44
CA ALA A 152 -11.56 18.68 20.42
C ALA A 152 -11.13 20.15 20.54
N LEU A 153 -10.89 20.83 19.42
CA LEU A 153 -10.49 22.24 19.39
C LEU A 153 -11.58 23.17 19.93
N SER A 154 -12.85 22.84 19.70
CA SER A 154 -13.97 23.66 20.15
C SER A 154 -14.07 23.79 21.67
N MET A 155 -13.36 22.94 22.43
CA MET A 155 -13.30 22.98 23.89
C MET A 155 -12.29 24.00 24.44
N GLU A 156 -11.45 24.60 23.59
CA GLU A 156 -10.30 25.44 23.98
C GLU A 156 -9.38 24.74 25.01
N PRO A 157 -8.88 23.52 24.70
CA PRO A 157 -8.10 22.73 25.64
C PRO A 157 -6.73 23.35 25.91
N LYS A 158 -6.23 23.16 27.14
CA LYS A 158 -4.87 23.47 27.55
C LYS A 158 -3.85 22.53 26.91
N VAL A 159 -4.21 21.24 26.86
CA VAL A 159 -3.43 20.18 26.23
C VAL A 159 -4.29 19.49 25.18
N LEU A 160 -3.83 19.49 23.93
CA LEU A 160 -4.42 18.75 22.84
C LEU A 160 -3.65 17.45 22.63
N LEU A 161 -4.34 16.33 22.85
CA LEU A 161 -3.80 14.99 22.73
C LEU A 161 -4.31 14.36 21.43
N MET A 162 -3.43 13.86 20.57
CA MET A 162 -3.82 13.33 19.26
C MET A 162 -3.15 11.99 19.00
N ASP A 163 -3.96 10.95 18.75
CA ASP A 163 -3.49 9.62 18.38
C ASP A 163 -3.69 9.37 16.88
N GLU A 164 -2.59 9.38 16.12
CA GLU A 164 -2.54 9.27 14.66
C GLU A 164 -3.59 10.14 13.93
N PRO A 165 -3.60 11.47 14.18
CA PRO A 165 -4.71 12.34 13.75
C PRO A 165 -4.88 12.43 12.23
N PHE A 166 -3.86 12.04 11.45
CA PHE A 166 -3.82 12.19 10.00
C PHE A 166 -3.78 10.87 9.22
N GLY A 167 -3.73 9.72 9.92
CA GLY A 167 -3.58 8.41 9.28
C GLY A 167 -4.72 8.03 8.33
N ALA A 168 -5.93 8.53 8.60
CA ALA A 168 -7.14 8.30 7.81
C ALA A 168 -7.38 9.33 6.68
N LEU A 169 -6.46 10.30 6.49
CA LEU A 169 -6.58 11.36 5.49
C LEU A 169 -5.75 11.08 4.23
N ASP A 170 -6.28 11.44 3.05
CA ASP A 170 -5.52 11.48 1.81
C ASP A 170 -4.40 12.54 1.86
N SER A 171 -3.42 12.47 0.96
CA SER A 171 -2.21 13.30 1.01
C SER A 171 -2.47 14.81 0.94
N LEU A 172 -3.45 15.25 0.14
CA LEU A 172 -3.76 16.68 0.00
C LEU A 172 -4.52 17.18 1.22
N THR A 173 -5.55 16.44 1.65
CA THR A 173 -6.32 16.76 2.86
C THR A 173 -5.43 16.76 4.10
N ARG A 174 -4.52 15.78 4.21
CA ARG A 174 -3.53 15.68 5.28
C ARG A 174 -2.67 16.94 5.36
N THR A 175 -2.14 17.37 4.22
CA THR A 175 -1.30 18.58 4.13
C THR A 175 -2.05 19.80 4.64
N HIS A 176 -3.25 20.06 4.11
CA HIS A 176 -4.07 21.20 4.56
C HIS A 176 -4.43 21.13 6.04
N MET A 177 -4.73 19.93 6.57
CA MET A 177 -5.06 19.76 7.98
C MET A 177 -3.85 19.98 8.90
N GLN A 178 -2.66 19.58 8.47
CA GLN A 178 -1.41 19.84 9.19
C GLN A 178 -1.13 21.34 9.25
N ASP A 179 -1.25 22.05 8.12
CA ASP A 179 -1.10 23.51 8.06
C ASP A 179 -2.12 24.21 8.96
N SER A 180 -3.39 23.78 8.89
CA SER A 180 -4.47 24.30 9.74
C SER A 180 -4.19 24.06 11.22
N LEU A 181 -3.69 22.89 11.59
CA LEU A 181 -3.34 22.57 12.98
C LEU A 181 -2.19 23.46 13.47
N MET A 182 -1.15 23.68 12.65
CA MET A 182 -0.04 24.58 13.00
C MET A 182 -0.52 26.02 13.18
N ASP A 183 -1.38 26.50 12.30
CA ASP A 183 -1.96 27.85 12.39
C ASP A 183 -2.82 28.00 13.66
N ILE A 184 -3.62 26.99 13.99
CA ILE A 184 -4.48 26.99 15.17
C ILE A 184 -3.63 26.93 16.43
N GLN A 185 -2.63 26.05 16.49
CA GLN A 185 -1.72 25.92 17.63
C GLN A 185 -0.96 27.22 17.87
N SER A 186 -0.46 27.86 16.80
CA SER A 186 0.21 29.17 16.87
C SER A 186 -0.70 30.26 17.45
N ARG A 187 -1.99 30.26 17.11
CA ARG A 187 -2.98 31.23 17.64
C ARG A 187 -3.40 30.95 19.07
N LEU A 188 -3.64 29.69 19.42
CA LEU A 188 -4.13 29.28 20.74
C LEU A 188 -3.01 29.14 21.77
N ASN A 189 -1.76 28.98 21.31
CA ASN A 189 -0.60 28.67 22.13
C ASN A 189 -0.86 27.52 23.12
N ASN A 190 -1.65 26.53 22.69
CA ASN A 190 -1.93 25.34 23.47
C ASN A 190 -0.81 24.33 23.32
N THR A 191 -0.66 23.48 24.34
CA THR A 191 0.34 22.41 24.36
C THR A 191 -0.20 21.23 23.56
N VAL A 192 0.60 20.62 22.71
CA VAL A 192 0.16 19.53 21.83
C VAL A 192 1.03 18.30 22.05
N ILE A 193 0.38 17.15 22.22
CA ILE A 193 1.03 15.84 22.25
C ILE A 193 0.42 15.00 21.13
N MET A 194 1.24 14.63 20.16
CA MET A 194 0.82 13.83 19.01
C MET A 194 1.52 12.48 18.99
N ILE A 195 0.80 11.44 18.60
CA ILE A 195 1.38 10.16 18.18
C ILE A 195 1.27 10.09 16.66
N THR A 196 2.36 9.77 16.00
CA THR A 196 2.38 9.46 14.56
C THR A 196 3.40 8.39 14.27
N HIS A 197 3.18 7.65 13.19
CA HIS A 197 4.16 6.75 12.59
C HIS A 197 4.91 7.40 11.40
N ASP A 198 4.55 8.63 11.03
CA ASP A 198 5.15 9.35 9.92
C ASP A 198 6.28 10.28 10.43
N VAL A 199 7.50 10.01 9.95
CA VAL A 199 8.71 10.76 10.33
C VAL A 199 8.64 12.21 9.83
N ASP A 200 8.07 12.44 8.65
CA ASP A 200 7.94 13.79 8.11
C ASP A 200 6.97 14.60 8.96
N GLU A 201 5.88 14.02 9.43
CA GLU A 201 4.96 14.68 10.36
C GLU A 201 5.65 15.04 11.69
N ALA A 202 6.41 14.10 12.24
CA ALA A 202 7.09 14.30 13.52
C ALA A 202 8.08 15.48 13.46
N VAL A 203 8.90 15.55 12.40
CA VAL A 203 9.89 16.62 12.22
C VAL A 203 9.22 17.94 11.81
N LEU A 204 8.18 17.89 10.97
CA LEU A 204 7.48 19.08 10.51
C LEU A 204 6.72 19.78 11.65
N LEU A 205 6.08 19.05 12.54
CA LEU A 205 5.15 19.63 13.52
C LEU A 205 5.77 19.92 14.89
N SER A 206 6.78 19.17 15.32
CA SER A 206 7.20 19.15 16.74
C SER A 206 8.33 20.12 17.08
N ASP A 207 8.38 20.58 18.33
CA ASP A 207 9.58 21.16 18.99
C ASP A 207 10.51 20.05 19.46
N ARG A 208 9.92 18.96 20.00
CA ARG A 208 10.67 17.76 20.41
C ARG A 208 9.98 16.49 19.97
N ILE A 209 10.78 15.52 19.59
CA ILE A 209 10.35 14.16 19.26
C ILE A 209 10.82 13.26 20.38
N ILE A 210 9.85 12.70 21.12
CA ILE A 210 10.07 11.78 22.24
C ILE A 210 10.07 10.37 21.66
N MET A 211 11.23 9.73 21.66
CA MET A 211 11.41 8.43 21.03
C MET A 211 11.39 7.35 22.12
N MET A 212 10.34 6.53 22.13
CA MET A 212 10.12 5.49 23.13
C MET A 212 10.90 4.21 22.79
N SER A 213 11.38 3.52 23.82
CA SER A 213 11.98 2.19 23.67
C SER A 213 10.92 1.14 23.30
N ASN A 214 11.37 -0.07 22.98
CA ASN A 214 10.45 -1.16 22.65
C ASN A 214 9.72 -1.64 23.90
N GLY A 215 8.50 -2.16 23.71
CA GLY A 215 7.75 -2.83 24.77
C GLY A 215 8.05 -4.34 24.80
N PRO A 216 7.62 -5.06 25.85
CA PRO A 216 6.99 -4.55 27.08
C PRO A 216 7.99 -3.77 27.97
N SER A 217 7.48 -3.03 28.96
CA SER A 217 8.26 -2.15 29.86
C SER A 217 8.98 -1.01 29.15
N ALA A 218 8.30 -0.38 28.19
CA ALA A 218 8.88 0.72 27.43
C ALA A 218 9.11 1.96 28.31
N THR A 219 10.21 2.66 28.05
CA THR A 219 10.58 3.95 28.64
C THR A 219 10.91 4.97 27.53
N ILE A 220 11.35 6.16 27.90
CA ILE A 220 11.87 7.14 26.93
C ILE A 220 13.31 6.78 26.60
N GLY A 221 13.55 6.45 25.34
CA GLY A 221 14.86 6.07 24.87
C GLY A 221 15.74 7.25 24.51
N GLU A 222 15.19 8.24 23.81
CA GLU A 222 15.89 9.47 23.40
C GLU A 222 14.87 10.60 23.16
N ILE A 223 15.31 11.84 23.34
CA ILE A 223 14.53 13.05 23.05
C ILE A 223 15.29 13.89 22.05
N LEU A 224 14.76 14.01 20.83
CA LEU A 224 15.34 14.83 19.77
C LEU A 224 14.69 16.22 19.77
N THR A 225 15.50 17.28 19.92
CA THR A 225 15.03 18.67 19.86
C THR A 225 15.17 19.23 18.44
N ILE A 226 14.10 19.85 17.92
CA ILE A 226 14.00 20.34 16.54
C ILE A 226 14.18 21.86 16.52
N GLU A 227 15.39 22.31 16.19
CA GLU A 227 15.75 23.73 16.11
C GLU A 227 15.37 24.35 14.75
N LEU A 228 14.17 24.07 14.26
CA LEU A 228 13.60 24.67 13.06
C LEU A 228 12.50 25.67 13.44
N PRO A 229 12.59 26.95 13.03
CA PRO A 229 11.60 27.97 13.38
C PRO A 229 10.23 27.63 12.77
N ARG A 230 9.16 27.95 13.49
CA ARG A 230 7.78 27.86 12.99
C ARG A 230 7.29 29.23 12.47
N PRO A 231 6.39 29.26 11.47
CA PRO A 231 5.82 28.14 10.73
C PRO A 231 6.82 27.49 9.77
N ARG A 232 6.69 26.18 9.58
CA ARG A 232 7.60 25.37 8.75
C ARG A 232 6.97 25.13 7.39
N ASP A 233 7.53 25.76 6.36
CA ASP A 233 7.10 25.54 4.98
C ASP A 233 7.72 24.24 4.44
N ARG A 234 6.86 23.28 4.08
CA ARG A 234 7.28 21.96 3.62
C ARG A 234 8.08 22.00 2.32
N LEU A 235 7.72 22.89 1.38
CA LEU A 235 8.43 23.01 0.10
C LEU A 235 9.82 23.60 0.31
N ALA A 236 9.94 24.59 1.20
CA ALA A 236 11.24 25.17 1.55
C ALA A 236 12.14 24.20 2.34
N LEU A 237 11.54 23.32 3.15
CA LEU A 237 12.28 22.36 3.97
C LEU A 237 12.68 21.07 3.23
N ALA A 238 12.06 20.77 2.08
CA ALA A 238 12.36 19.55 1.31
C ALA A 238 13.86 19.39 0.97
N GLU A 239 14.55 20.51 0.73
CA GLU A 239 15.99 20.55 0.43
C GLU A 239 16.85 21.02 1.62
N ASN A 240 16.25 21.30 2.78
CA ASN A 240 16.97 21.81 3.94
C ASN A 240 17.82 20.71 4.61
N PRO A 241 19.16 20.86 4.71
CA PRO A 241 20.03 19.84 5.29
C PRO A 241 19.73 19.54 6.77
N VAL A 242 19.30 20.54 7.54
CA VAL A 242 18.97 20.40 8.97
C VAL A 242 17.69 19.59 9.15
N TYR A 243 16.68 19.84 8.31
CA TYR A 243 15.46 19.04 8.28
C TYR A 243 15.75 17.57 7.96
N ASN A 244 16.59 17.32 6.95
CA ASN A 244 17.00 15.97 6.57
C ASN A 244 17.84 15.27 7.65
N HIS A 245 18.65 16.02 8.41
CA HIS A 245 19.38 15.47 9.56
C HIS A 245 18.43 14.99 10.65
N TYR A 246 17.43 15.78 11.04
CA TYR A 246 16.45 15.35 12.03
C TYR A 246 15.65 14.13 11.59
N ARG A 247 15.25 14.06 10.31
CA ARG A 247 14.63 12.85 9.76
C ARG A 247 15.55 11.63 9.89
N ALA A 248 16.84 11.80 9.58
CA ALA A 248 17.81 10.72 9.69
C ALA A 248 17.98 10.23 11.14
N GLU A 249 18.04 11.13 12.13
CA GLU A 249 18.14 10.74 13.55
C GLU A 249 16.91 9.96 14.04
N VAL A 250 15.69 10.42 13.69
CA VAL A 250 14.46 9.71 14.04
C VAL A 250 14.43 8.31 13.40
N VAL A 251 14.78 8.21 12.11
CA VAL A 251 14.83 6.92 11.40
C VAL A 251 15.90 6.01 12.01
N LYS A 252 17.07 6.56 12.33
CA LYS A 252 18.18 5.83 12.94
C LYS A 252 17.79 5.26 14.31
N PHE A 253 17.16 6.06 15.17
CA PHE A 253 16.67 5.59 16.47
C PHE A 253 15.71 4.40 16.33
N LEU A 254 14.74 4.52 15.43
CA LEU A 254 13.78 3.44 15.17
C LEU A 254 14.51 2.18 14.67
N HIS A 255 15.57 2.34 13.87
CA HIS A 255 16.35 1.22 13.34
C HIS A 255 17.26 0.53 14.37
N GLU A 256 18.08 1.29 15.11
CA GLU A 256 19.05 0.75 16.09
C GLU A 256 18.34 -0.05 17.19
N ARG A 257 17.14 0.38 17.60
CA ARG A 257 16.34 -0.30 18.62
C ARG A 257 15.55 -1.49 18.07
N HIS A 258 15.29 -1.56 16.76
CA HIS A 258 14.74 -2.76 16.13
C HIS A 258 15.77 -3.90 16.12
N GLN A 259 17.05 -3.58 15.87
CA GLN A 259 18.14 -4.55 15.92
C GLN A 259 18.42 -5.05 17.36
N ALA A 260 18.30 -4.18 18.36
CA ALA A 260 18.56 -4.54 19.76
C ALA A 260 17.52 -5.52 20.35
N THR A 261 16.30 -5.57 19.81
CA THR A 261 15.29 -6.58 20.21
C THR A 261 15.56 -7.97 19.65
N ASP A 262 16.37 -8.11 18.61
CA ASP A 262 16.78 -9.40 18.06
C ASP A 262 17.95 -10.04 18.84
N ASP A 263 18.62 -9.28 19.73
CA ASP A 263 19.88 -9.66 20.38
C ASP A 263 19.83 -9.71 21.93
N THR A 264 18.65 -9.92 22.56
CA THR A 264 18.58 -10.11 24.03
C THR A 264 18.11 -11.51 24.42
N PRO A 265 19.00 -12.39 24.97
CA PRO A 265 18.61 -13.65 25.58
C PRO A 265 17.92 -13.40 26.93
N ALA A 266 16.82 -14.11 27.19
CA ALA A 266 16.15 -14.12 28.48
C ALA A 266 17.12 -14.48 29.63
N ALA A 267 17.04 -13.70 30.71
CA ALA A 267 17.90 -13.81 31.87
C ALA A 267 17.85 -15.18 32.55
N VAL A 268 19.03 -15.77 32.78
CA VAL A 268 19.26 -16.87 33.73
C VAL A 268 20.35 -16.43 34.71
N ALA A 269 20.14 -16.80 35.99
CA ALA A 269 20.86 -16.44 37.20
C ALA A 269 22.39 -16.73 37.17
N PRO A 270 23.19 -16.21 38.14
CA PRO A 270 24.62 -15.98 37.96
C PRO A 270 25.47 -17.26 37.87
N VAL A 271 26.50 -17.15 37.05
CA VAL A 271 27.45 -18.19 36.63
C VAL A 271 28.40 -18.58 37.77
N GLU A 272 28.48 -19.89 38.05
CA GLU A 272 29.75 -20.52 38.45
C GLU A 272 30.45 -21.12 37.21
N SER A 273 31.77 -21.03 37.27
CA SER A 273 32.76 -21.12 36.19
C SER A 273 32.64 -22.24 35.16
N ALA A 274 32.95 -21.83 33.92
CA ALA A 274 33.66 -22.55 32.85
C ALA A 274 32.95 -23.70 32.11
N SER A 275 32.51 -23.41 30.88
CA SER A 275 32.67 -24.32 29.73
C SER A 275 32.54 -23.55 28.41
N VAL A 276 33.50 -23.76 27.52
CA VAL A 276 33.58 -23.22 26.16
C VAL A 276 32.29 -23.52 25.38
N VAL A 277 31.59 -22.48 24.91
CA VAL A 277 30.44 -22.64 24.01
C VAL A 277 30.96 -23.08 22.65
N HIS A 278 30.55 -24.28 22.24
CA HIS A 278 30.86 -24.87 20.96
C HIS A 278 30.16 -24.08 19.83
N LEU A 279 30.94 -23.31 19.06
CA LEU A 279 30.56 -22.61 17.83
C LEU A 279 29.77 -23.51 16.83
N SER A 280 29.94 -24.83 16.94
CA SER A 280 29.26 -25.83 16.10
C SER A 280 27.74 -25.88 16.28
N ALA A 281 27.19 -25.61 17.47
CA ALA A 281 25.74 -25.72 17.71
C ALA A 281 24.94 -24.55 17.11
N TRP A 282 25.51 -23.34 17.10
CA TRP A 282 24.90 -22.16 16.48
C TRP A 282 24.98 -22.22 14.94
N LEU A 283 26.08 -22.78 14.41
CA LEU A 283 26.23 -23.12 13.00
C LEU A 283 25.29 -24.24 12.54
N GLU A 284 24.80 -25.09 13.44
CA GLU A 284 23.83 -26.14 13.14
C GLU A 284 22.40 -25.60 13.04
N SER A 285 22.01 -24.63 13.87
CA SER A 285 20.69 -23.96 13.76
C SER A 285 20.59 -23.00 12.57
N ALA A 286 21.70 -22.45 12.08
CA ALA A 286 21.76 -21.54 10.93
C ALA A 286 21.90 -22.26 9.56
N LYS A 287 21.98 -23.59 9.56
CA LYS A 287 21.99 -24.40 8.33
C LYS A 287 20.55 -24.63 7.86
N SER A 288 20.25 -24.21 6.64
CA SER A 288 19.01 -24.61 5.98
C SER A 288 19.01 -26.13 5.71
N VAL A 289 17.84 -26.70 5.40
CA VAL A 289 17.70 -28.12 5.02
C VAL A 289 18.56 -28.51 3.81
N SER A 290 19.02 -27.53 3.01
CA SER A 290 20.00 -27.74 1.92
C SER A 290 21.47 -27.66 2.35
N GLY A 291 21.77 -27.61 3.66
CA GLY A 291 23.12 -27.59 4.23
C GLY A 291 23.89 -26.27 4.07
N ARG A 292 23.25 -25.20 3.58
CA ARG A 292 23.87 -23.88 3.40
C ARG A 292 23.53 -22.95 4.57
N TYR A 293 24.49 -22.09 4.93
CA TYR A 293 24.31 -21.05 5.94
C TYR A 293 23.39 -19.94 5.40
N LEU A 294 22.40 -19.51 6.21
CA LEU A 294 21.56 -18.35 5.90
C LEU A 294 22.18 -17.08 6.45
N GLU A 295 22.40 -16.08 5.61
CA GLU A 295 22.97 -14.79 6.01
C GLU A 295 22.02 -14.00 6.94
N LYS A 296 20.71 -14.08 6.67
CA LYS A 296 19.67 -13.41 7.45
C LYS A 296 18.43 -14.32 7.60
N PRO A 297 18.35 -15.15 8.66
CA PRO A 297 17.25 -16.09 8.83
C PRO A 297 15.93 -15.44 9.27
N GLN A 298 15.97 -14.26 9.91
CA GLN A 298 14.80 -13.51 10.35
C GLN A 298 14.48 -12.41 9.33
N LEU A 299 13.25 -12.38 8.83
CA LEU A 299 12.85 -11.51 7.73
C LEU A 299 11.54 -10.78 8.02
N ASN A 300 11.49 -9.51 7.64
CA ASN A 300 10.26 -8.71 7.62
C ASN A 300 9.81 -8.52 6.18
N LEU A 301 8.70 -9.15 5.79
CA LEU A 301 8.19 -9.12 4.41
C LEU A 301 6.87 -8.35 4.31
N GLY A 302 6.80 -7.39 3.39
CA GLY A 302 5.61 -6.55 3.20
C GLY A 302 4.57 -7.15 2.25
N PHE A 303 3.29 -6.88 2.50
CA PHE A 303 2.20 -7.19 1.57
C PHE A 303 1.07 -6.14 1.62
N ILE A 304 0.26 -6.10 0.55
CA ILE A 304 -0.99 -5.33 0.49
C ILE A 304 -2.16 -6.32 0.61
N PRO A 305 -3.24 -5.99 1.35
CA PRO A 305 -4.40 -6.87 1.53
C PRO A 305 -5.18 -7.06 0.21
N LEU A 306 -4.72 -8.00 -0.61
CA LEU A 306 -5.26 -8.47 -1.89
C LEU A 306 -5.13 -9.99 -1.93
N THR A 307 -5.89 -10.67 -2.78
CA THR A 307 -5.75 -12.13 -2.98
C THR A 307 -4.34 -12.52 -3.39
N ASP A 308 -3.65 -11.67 -4.15
CA ASP A 308 -2.31 -11.96 -4.67
C ASP A 308 -1.21 -11.95 -3.58
N CYS A 309 -1.55 -11.59 -2.33
CA CYS A 309 -0.63 -11.79 -1.19
C CYS A 309 -0.58 -13.26 -0.71
N ALA A 310 -1.45 -14.12 -1.24
CA ALA A 310 -1.57 -15.52 -0.84
C ALA A 310 -0.22 -16.26 -0.79
N PRO A 311 0.71 -16.14 -1.75
CA PRO A 311 1.97 -16.87 -1.66
C PRO A 311 2.78 -16.56 -0.40
N LEU A 312 2.81 -15.29 0.05
CA LEU A 312 3.50 -14.90 1.29
C LEU A 312 2.78 -15.45 2.53
N VAL A 313 1.46 -15.29 2.57
CA VAL A 313 0.64 -15.72 3.70
C VAL A 313 0.68 -17.23 3.88
N ILE A 314 0.51 -17.98 2.78
CA ILE A 314 0.53 -19.45 2.79
C ILE A 314 1.94 -19.97 3.06
N ALA A 315 2.99 -19.35 2.52
CA ALA A 315 4.37 -19.71 2.87
C ALA A 315 4.65 -19.60 4.38
N ASN A 316 4.03 -18.62 5.04
CA ASN A 316 4.11 -18.44 6.48
C ASN A 316 3.27 -19.47 7.25
N GLU A 317 1.97 -19.56 6.95
CA GLU A 317 1.02 -20.39 7.71
C GLU A 317 1.24 -21.90 7.51
N LYS A 318 1.61 -22.33 6.30
CA LYS A 318 1.95 -23.75 6.03
C LYS A 318 3.39 -24.08 6.42
N GLY A 319 4.15 -23.11 6.93
CA GLY A 319 5.51 -23.29 7.42
C GLY A 319 6.56 -23.55 6.34
N PHE A 320 6.30 -23.20 5.07
CA PHE A 320 7.28 -23.35 3.99
C PHE A 320 8.53 -22.49 4.22
N PHE A 321 8.39 -21.31 4.82
CA PHE A 321 9.54 -20.52 5.28
C PHE A 321 10.34 -21.24 6.36
N ARG A 322 9.65 -21.72 7.41
CA ARG A 322 10.27 -22.43 8.55
C ARG A 322 11.02 -23.68 8.13
N GLN A 323 10.48 -24.45 7.17
CA GLN A 323 11.12 -25.64 6.60
C GLN A 323 12.48 -25.32 5.95
N LEU A 324 12.71 -24.07 5.53
CA LEU A 324 13.98 -23.64 4.94
C LEU A 324 14.87 -22.87 5.93
N GLY A 325 14.50 -22.81 7.21
CA GLY A 325 15.24 -22.12 8.27
C GLY A 325 14.92 -20.63 8.39
N LEU A 326 13.86 -20.15 7.73
CA LEU A 326 13.44 -18.76 7.76
C LEU A 326 12.36 -18.53 8.83
N SER A 327 12.53 -17.47 9.61
CA SER A 327 11.50 -16.89 10.49
C SER A 327 11.00 -15.61 9.86
N VAL A 328 9.76 -15.60 9.40
CA VAL A 328 9.18 -14.48 8.65
C VAL A 328 8.10 -13.80 9.48
N GLU A 329 8.21 -12.47 9.61
CA GLU A 329 7.11 -11.61 10.03
C GLU A 329 6.51 -10.91 8.80
N LEU A 330 5.19 -10.98 8.66
CA LEU A 330 4.47 -10.35 7.56
C LEU A 330 3.94 -8.98 7.98
N SER A 331 4.40 -7.93 7.31
CA SER A 331 3.95 -6.56 7.52
C SER A 331 2.85 -6.18 6.54
N ARG A 332 1.65 -5.95 7.05
CA ARG A 332 0.51 -5.43 6.26
C ARG A 332 0.71 -3.94 6.01
N GLU A 333 0.78 -3.54 4.74
CA GLU A 333 0.92 -2.14 4.34
C GLU A 333 -0.38 -1.54 3.79
N ASN A 334 -0.50 -0.22 3.89
CA ASN A 334 -1.70 0.52 3.49
C ASN A 334 -1.62 1.07 2.05
N SER A 335 -0.42 1.14 1.46
CA SER A 335 -0.22 1.68 0.12
C SER A 335 1.01 1.07 -0.57
N TRP A 336 0.98 1.05 -1.90
CA TRP A 336 2.12 0.64 -2.71
C TRP A 336 3.34 1.58 -2.58
N ALA A 337 3.12 2.85 -2.26
CA ALA A 337 4.20 3.78 -1.95
C ALA A 337 4.94 3.37 -0.67
N ASN A 338 4.21 2.96 0.38
CA ASN A 338 4.82 2.50 1.63
C ASN A 338 5.69 1.26 1.40
N ILE A 339 5.23 0.30 0.59
CA ILE A 339 6.02 -0.89 0.20
C ILE A 339 7.33 -0.46 -0.48
N ARG A 340 7.25 0.41 -1.49
CA ARG A 340 8.42 0.93 -2.22
C ARG A 340 9.42 1.58 -1.25
N ASP A 341 8.92 2.46 -0.39
CA ASP A 341 9.76 3.28 0.47
C ASP A 341 10.43 2.42 1.55
N LYS A 342 9.66 1.55 2.23
CA LYS A 342 10.18 0.65 3.27
C LYS A 342 11.18 -0.37 2.74
N VAL A 343 10.97 -0.94 1.55
CA VAL A 343 11.98 -1.83 0.94
C VAL A 343 13.21 -1.04 0.48
N SER A 344 13.04 0.18 -0.03
CA SER A 344 14.16 1.03 -0.47
C SER A 344 15.14 1.36 0.65
N ILE A 345 14.62 1.56 1.87
CA ILE A 345 15.41 1.91 3.05
C ILE A 345 15.74 0.70 3.94
N GLY A 346 15.33 -0.51 3.55
CA GLY A 346 15.61 -1.75 4.30
C GLY A 346 14.80 -1.95 5.58
N MET A 347 13.68 -1.23 5.77
CA MET A 347 12.70 -1.56 6.82
C MET A 347 11.98 -2.88 6.53
N LEU A 348 11.79 -3.18 5.24
CA LEU A 348 11.33 -4.48 4.77
C LEU A 348 12.46 -5.12 3.97
N ASP A 349 12.73 -6.40 4.25
CA ASP A 349 13.74 -7.19 3.54
C ASP A 349 13.32 -7.48 2.09
N GLY A 350 12.01 -7.65 1.91
CA GLY A 350 11.36 -7.81 0.62
C GLY A 350 9.86 -7.62 0.75
N ALA A 351 9.14 -7.66 -0.36
CA ALA A 351 7.70 -7.51 -0.35
C ALA A 351 7.03 -8.06 -1.61
N GLN A 352 5.73 -8.31 -1.52
CA GLN A 352 4.86 -8.27 -2.69
C GLN A 352 4.92 -6.88 -3.31
N MET A 353 5.17 -6.80 -4.62
CA MET A 353 5.22 -5.55 -5.37
C MET A 353 4.44 -5.65 -6.68
N LEU A 354 4.02 -4.50 -7.19
CA LEU A 354 3.53 -4.38 -8.57
C LEU A 354 4.69 -4.67 -9.53
N ALA A 355 4.51 -5.51 -10.55
CA ALA A 355 5.56 -5.89 -11.50
C ALA A 355 6.29 -4.68 -12.13
N ALA A 356 5.56 -3.60 -12.40
CA ALA A 356 6.10 -2.37 -12.96
C ALA A 356 6.95 -1.54 -11.96
N MET A 357 6.78 -1.71 -10.65
CA MET A 357 7.40 -0.82 -9.64
C MET A 357 8.94 -0.93 -9.61
N PRO A 358 9.56 -2.13 -9.55
CA PRO A 358 11.02 -2.24 -9.64
C PRO A 358 11.60 -1.66 -10.95
N LEU A 359 10.86 -1.80 -12.05
CA LEU A 359 11.24 -1.27 -13.38
C LEU A 359 11.20 0.25 -13.41
N ALA A 360 10.16 0.86 -12.84
CA ALA A 360 10.03 2.31 -12.74
C ALA A 360 11.19 2.94 -11.96
N SER A 361 11.61 2.30 -10.86
CA SER A 361 12.79 2.71 -10.10
C SER A 361 14.07 2.65 -10.94
N ALA A 362 14.30 1.53 -11.64
CA ALA A 362 15.50 1.35 -12.45
C ALA A 362 15.53 2.26 -13.70
N ALA A 363 14.38 2.60 -14.26
CA ALA A 363 14.25 3.55 -15.36
C ALA A 363 14.47 5.02 -14.93
N GLY A 364 14.48 5.29 -13.62
CA GLY A 364 14.55 6.62 -13.05
C GLY A 364 13.22 7.38 -13.08
N ALA A 365 12.11 6.69 -13.32
CA ALA A 365 10.76 7.26 -13.27
C ALA A 365 10.28 7.52 -11.84
N GLN A 366 10.88 6.82 -10.86
CA GLN A 366 10.65 7.03 -9.45
C GLN A 366 11.97 7.08 -8.70
N ARG A 367 12.06 7.94 -7.69
CA ARG A 367 13.23 8.04 -6.81
C ARG A 367 13.15 6.95 -5.73
N ALA A 368 13.74 5.80 -6.00
CA ALA A 368 13.85 4.68 -5.08
C ALA A 368 15.20 3.95 -5.26
N SER A 369 15.58 3.15 -4.27
CA SER A 369 16.79 2.31 -4.34
C SER A 369 16.65 1.28 -5.47
N ALA A 370 17.76 0.83 -6.05
CA ALA A 370 17.72 -0.21 -7.06
C ALA A 370 17.05 -1.48 -6.49
N MET A 371 15.99 -1.95 -7.15
CA MET A 371 15.24 -3.16 -6.78
C MET A 371 15.38 -4.22 -7.87
N ILE A 372 15.27 -5.47 -7.46
CA ILE A 372 15.22 -6.63 -8.37
C ILE A 372 14.04 -7.53 -8.00
N THR A 373 13.65 -8.37 -8.94
CA THR A 373 12.76 -9.51 -8.70
C THR A 373 13.29 -10.76 -9.38
N ALA A 374 13.13 -11.88 -8.70
CA ALA A 374 13.45 -13.21 -9.20
C ALA A 374 12.22 -14.12 -9.27
N LEU A 375 11.03 -13.62 -8.93
CA LEU A 375 9.82 -14.45 -8.88
C LEU A 375 8.58 -13.59 -9.11
N SER A 376 7.78 -14.01 -10.08
CA SER A 376 6.41 -13.54 -10.24
C SER A 376 5.50 -14.30 -9.26
N LEU A 377 4.59 -13.62 -8.59
CA LEU A 377 3.73 -14.22 -7.57
C LEU A 377 2.49 -14.87 -8.19
N ASP A 378 1.99 -14.28 -9.27
CA ASP A 378 0.73 -14.65 -9.88
C ASP A 378 0.59 -14.08 -11.31
N LEU A 379 -0.37 -14.65 -12.04
CA LEU A 379 -0.95 -14.07 -13.25
C LEU A 379 -2.42 -13.73 -12.99
N ASN A 380 -2.90 -12.69 -13.70
CA ASN A 380 -4.29 -12.24 -13.69
C ASN A 380 -4.74 -11.58 -12.37
N GLY A 381 -5.99 -11.81 -11.93
CA GLY A 381 -6.47 -11.40 -10.60
C GLY A 381 -7.12 -10.03 -10.46
N ASN A 382 -7.29 -9.26 -11.54
CA ASN A 382 -7.92 -7.93 -11.47
C ASN A 382 -9.26 -7.85 -12.21
N GLY A 383 -9.99 -6.78 -11.94
CA GLY A 383 -11.22 -6.43 -12.65
C GLY A 383 -11.32 -4.93 -12.94
N ILE A 384 -12.17 -4.58 -13.92
CA ILE A 384 -12.64 -3.22 -14.17
C ILE A 384 -14.09 -3.14 -13.72
N THR A 385 -14.34 -2.41 -12.63
CA THR A 385 -15.67 -2.28 -12.01
C THR A 385 -16.18 -0.85 -12.15
N VAL A 386 -17.45 -0.70 -12.49
CA VAL A 386 -18.12 0.61 -12.60
C VAL A 386 -19.31 0.72 -11.66
N SER A 387 -19.67 1.96 -11.32
CA SER A 387 -20.84 2.27 -10.49
C SER A 387 -22.14 1.85 -11.19
N ASN A 388 -23.20 1.64 -10.41
CA ASN A 388 -24.53 1.34 -10.96
C ASN A 388 -25.06 2.46 -11.88
N GLU A 389 -24.77 3.73 -11.54
CA GLU A 389 -25.16 4.88 -12.37
C GLU A 389 -24.50 4.83 -13.75
N LEU A 390 -23.17 4.63 -13.79
CA LEU A 390 -22.46 4.49 -15.05
C LEU A 390 -22.95 3.24 -15.80
N HIS A 391 -23.11 2.10 -15.13
CA HIS A 391 -23.60 0.87 -15.75
C HIS A 391 -24.98 1.05 -16.41
N ALA A 392 -25.89 1.80 -15.79
CA ALA A 392 -27.20 2.12 -16.39
C ALA A 392 -27.04 2.90 -17.70
N CYS A 393 -26.16 3.91 -17.73
CA CYS A 393 -25.83 4.61 -18.97
C CYS A 393 -25.28 3.65 -20.04
N LEU A 394 -24.35 2.76 -19.66
CA LEU A 394 -23.77 1.78 -20.59
C LEU A 394 -24.85 0.86 -21.18
N ALA A 395 -25.83 0.43 -20.37
CA ALA A 395 -26.90 -0.46 -20.82
C ALA A 395 -27.82 0.21 -21.85
N GLU A 396 -28.04 1.53 -21.74
CA GLU A 396 -28.87 2.29 -22.67
C GLU A 396 -28.26 2.43 -24.06
N THR A 397 -26.95 2.23 -24.21
CA THR A 397 -26.27 2.32 -25.51
C THR A 397 -26.58 1.13 -26.44
N GLY A 398 -27.16 0.04 -25.90
CA GLY A 398 -27.43 -1.19 -26.64
C GLY A 398 -26.18 -1.98 -27.08
N ALA A 399 -25.00 -1.66 -26.55
CA ALA A 399 -23.77 -2.36 -26.85
C ALA A 399 -23.60 -3.63 -26.00
N ALA A 400 -22.80 -4.58 -26.49
CA ALA A 400 -22.53 -5.85 -25.80
C ALA A 400 -21.59 -5.67 -24.60
N LEU A 401 -22.14 -5.42 -23.41
CA LEU A 401 -21.37 -5.14 -22.19
C LEU A 401 -20.55 -6.32 -21.66
N ASP A 402 -20.84 -7.54 -22.12
CA ASP A 402 -20.14 -8.77 -21.76
C ASP A 402 -18.82 -8.99 -22.54
N SER A 403 -18.50 -8.09 -23.47
CA SER A 403 -17.23 -8.09 -24.20
C SER A 403 -16.41 -6.83 -23.86
N PRO A 404 -15.08 -6.91 -23.72
CA PRO A 404 -14.27 -5.73 -23.44
C PRO A 404 -14.40 -4.62 -24.49
N LEU A 405 -14.42 -4.96 -25.80
CA LEU A 405 -14.66 -3.96 -26.87
C LEU A 405 -16.08 -3.40 -26.85
N GLY A 406 -17.09 -4.21 -26.50
CA GLY A 406 -18.48 -3.77 -26.45
C GLY A 406 -18.74 -2.84 -25.27
N SER A 407 -18.29 -3.19 -24.06
CA SER A 407 -18.35 -2.33 -22.88
C SER A 407 -17.52 -1.04 -23.05
N GLY A 408 -16.37 -1.12 -23.71
CA GLY A 408 -15.55 0.05 -24.05
C GLY A 408 -16.24 1.00 -25.02
N ARG A 409 -16.91 0.47 -26.07
CA ARG A 409 -17.74 1.28 -26.98
C ARG A 409 -18.92 1.93 -26.27
N ALA A 410 -19.57 1.21 -25.36
CA ALA A 410 -20.63 1.78 -24.53
C ALA A 410 -20.11 2.95 -23.68
N LEU A 411 -18.94 2.77 -23.05
CA LEU A 411 -18.32 3.79 -22.22
C LEU A 411 -17.97 5.04 -23.03
N LYS A 412 -17.44 4.87 -24.24
CA LYS A 412 -17.17 5.99 -25.13
C LYS A 412 -18.42 6.82 -25.42
N GLN A 413 -19.55 6.17 -25.72
CA GLN A 413 -20.81 6.86 -25.96
C GLN A 413 -21.30 7.61 -24.71
N CYS A 414 -21.21 7.00 -23.52
CA CYS A 414 -21.55 7.66 -22.26
C CYS A 414 -20.67 8.88 -21.97
N ILE A 415 -19.36 8.80 -22.25
CA ILE A 415 -18.45 9.94 -22.10
C ILE A 415 -18.85 11.09 -23.04
N GLU A 416 -19.13 10.78 -24.31
CA GLU A 416 -19.54 11.77 -25.31
C GLU A 416 -20.88 12.43 -24.94
N GLN A 417 -21.86 11.64 -24.47
CA GLN A 417 -23.15 12.15 -23.99
C GLN A 417 -23.00 13.05 -22.75
N ASN A 418 -22.21 12.62 -21.75
CA ASN A 418 -21.93 13.41 -20.56
C ASN A 418 -21.23 14.73 -20.92
N ARG A 419 -20.27 14.70 -21.86
CA ARG A 419 -19.61 15.91 -22.37
C ARG A 419 -20.59 16.84 -23.09
N ALA A 420 -21.46 16.30 -23.94
CA ALA A 420 -22.49 17.08 -24.65
C ALA A 420 -23.51 17.72 -23.69
N ALA A 421 -23.78 17.08 -22.56
CA ALA A 421 -24.62 17.62 -21.49
C ALA A 421 -23.89 18.64 -20.58
N GLY A 422 -22.61 18.94 -20.82
CA GLY A 422 -21.81 19.84 -19.99
C GLY A 422 -21.36 19.24 -18.65
N GLY A 423 -21.40 17.92 -18.53
CA GLY A 423 -20.95 17.19 -17.34
C GLY A 423 -19.42 17.20 -17.19
N LYS A 424 -18.96 16.95 -15.95
CA LYS A 424 -17.53 16.80 -15.66
C LYS A 424 -17.01 15.46 -16.20
N PRO A 425 -15.72 15.35 -16.59
CA PRO A 425 -15.15 14.07 -16.98
C PRO A 425 -15.38 12.98 -15.93
N LEU A 426 -15.70 11.76 -16.39
CA LEU A 426 -15.86 10.61 -15.50
C LEU A 426 -14.53 10.31 -14.82
N THR A 427 -14.57 10.01 -13.51
CA THR A 427 -13.36 9.73 -12.74
C THR A 427 -13.17 8.24 -12.56
N PHE A 428 -12.02 7.69 -12.95
CA PHE A 428 -11.65 6.30 -12.73
C PHE A 428 -10.45 6.18 -11.79
N ALA A 429 -10.48 5.21 -10.88
CA ALA A 429 -9.37 4.95 -9.96
C ALA A 429 -8.49 3.76 -10.37
N THR A 430 -7.21 3.88 -10.05
CA THR A 430 -6.22 2.80 -10.09
C THR A 430 -5.43 2.80 -8.79
N VAL A 431 -4.63 1.77 -8.53
CA VAL A 431 -3.95 1.61 -7.21
C VAL A 431 -2.61 2.35 -7.12
N PHE A 432 -1.96 2.58 -8.26
CA PHE A 432 -0.65 3.22 -8.35
C PHE A 432 -0.33 3.57 -9.81
N PRO A 433 0.43 4.64 -10.11
CA PRO A 433 0.71 5.04 -11.49
C PRO A 433 1.54 4.01 -12.28
N TYR A 434 2.44 3.29 -11.61
CA TYR A 434 3.29 2.25 -12.21
C TYR A 434 2.77 0.88 -11.80
N SER A 435 1.64 0.48 -12.37
CA SER A 435 0.92 -0.74 -12.01
C SER A 435 0.25 -1.38 -13.20
N SER A 436 0.11 -2.71 -13.18
CA SER A 436 -0.66 -3.46 -14.16
C SER A 436 -2.10 -2.95 -14.27
N HIS A 437 -2.75 -2.65 -13.15
CA HIS A 437 -4.07 -2.02 -13.09
C HIS A 437 -4.18 -0.75 -13.95
N ASN A 438 -3.22 0.18 -13.82
CA ASN A 438 -3.20 1.40 -14.61
C ASN A 438 -2.99 1.10 -16.10
N TYR A 439 -2.06 0.21 -16.44
CA TYR A 439 -1.78 -0.10 -17.83
C TYR A 439 -2.90 -0.90 -18.51
N LEU A 440 -3.53 -1.84 -17.82
CA LEU A 440 -4.69 -2.60 -18.31
C LEU A 440 -5.89 -1.69 -18.54
N LEU A 441 -6.20 -0.80 -17.58
CA LEU A 441 -7.27 0.18 -17.74
C LEU A 441 -7.01 1.11 -18.93
N ARG A 442 -5.79 1.67 -19.01
CA ARG A 442 -5.38 2.51 -20.15
C ARG A 442 -5.41 1.76 -21.48
N TYR A 443 -5.00 0.50 -21.50
CA TYR A 443 -5.02 -0.35 -22.68
C TYR A 443 -6.45 -0.57 -23.16
N TRP A 444 -7.36 -0.98 -22.27
CA TRP A 444 -8.78 -1.17 -22.57
C TRP A 444 -9.44 0.11 -23.09
N LEU A 445 -9.21 1.25 -22.43
CA LEU A 445 -9.73 2.56 -22.87
C LEU A 445 -9.21 2.95 -24.25
N ALA A 446 -7.89 2.86 -24.46
CA ALA A 446 -7.25 3.27 -25.72
C ALA A 446 -7.69 2.41 -26.91
N ALA A 447 -7.75 1.08 -26.73
CA ALA A 447 -8.27 0.15 -27.73
C ALA A 447 -9.76 0.38 -28.02
N SER A 448 -10.50 0.93 -27.06
CA SER A 448 -11.91 1.33 -27.21
C SER A 448 -12.10 2.73 -27.81
N GLY A 449 -11.03 3.40 -28.20
CA GLY A 449 -11.10 4.73 -28.81
C GLY A 449 -11.30 5.87 -27.81
N ILE A 450 -10.96 5.67 -26.54
CA ILE A 450 -11.02 6.65 -25.44
C ILE A 450 -9.59 7.03 -25.05
N ASN A 451 -9.27 8.31 -25.05
CA ASN A 451 -7.98 8.81 -24.59
C ASN A 451 -7.98 8.91 -23.04
N PRO A 452 -7.20 8.07 -22.31
CA PRO A 452 -7.25 8.02 -20.85
C PRO A 452 -6.74 9.28 -20.15
N ASP A 453 -6.03 10.17 -20.83
CA ASP A 453 -5.50 11.42 -20.25
C ASP A 453 -6.34 12.66 -20.62
N GLU A 454 -7.30 12.55 -21.55
CA GLU A 454 -8.13 13.68 -22.02
C GLU A 454 -9.63 13.44 -21.86
N ASP A 455 -10.11 12.21 -22.09
CA ASP A 455 -11.54 11.90 -22.12
C ASP A 455 -12.12 11.58 -20.73
N ILE A 456 -11.26 11.18 -19.79
CA ILE A 456 -11.60 10.85 -18.40
C ILE A 456 -10.59 11.45 -17.44
N GLN A 457 -10.90 11.40 -16.14
CA GLN A 457 -9.97 11.71 -15.08
C GLN A 457 -9.48 10.42 -14.41
N LEU A 458 -8.17 10.17 -14.42
CA LEU A 458 -7.56 9.06 -13.67
C LEU A 458 -7.04 9.54 -12.31
N THR A 459 -7.32 8.77 -11.26
CA THR A 459 -6.86 9.04 -9.90
C THR A 459 -6.28 7.79 -9.24
N VAL A 460 -5.51 7.99 -8.17
CA VAL A 460 -4.91 6.90 -7.37
C VAL A 460 -5.68 6.75 -6.06
N VAL A 461 -6.18 5.54 -5.79
CA VAL A 461 -6.90 5.20 -4.56
C VAL A 461 -6.31 3.91 -3.98
N PRO A 462 -6.02 3.84 -2.67
CA PRO A 462 -5.61 2.58 -2.04
C PRO A 462 -6.66 1.47 -2.23
N PRO A 463 -6.27 0.22 -2.53
CA PRO A 463 -7.23 -0.86 -2.81
C PRO A 463 -8.36 -1.02 -1.78
N PRO A 464 -8.10 -1.00 -0.45
CA PRO A 464 -9.17 -1.15 0.55
C PRO A 464 -10.19 -0.01 0.57
N GLN A 465 -9.91 1.11 -0.08
CA GLN A 465 -10.80 2.27 -0.15
C GLN A 465 -11.61 2.34 -1.46
N MET A 466 -11.32 1.49 -2.45
CA MET A 466 -11.96 1.55 -3.78
C MET A 466 -13.49 1.48 -3.69
N VAL A 467 -14.00 0.52 -2.91
CA VAL A 467 -15.46 0.31 -2.75
C VAL A 467 -16.12 1.51 -2.07
N ASN A 468 -15.47 2.10 -1.06
CA ASN A 468 -15.97 3.30 -0.37
C ASN A 468 -16.05 4.51 -1.32
N TYR A 469 -15.05 4.69 -2.19
CA TYR A 469 -15.02 5.79 -3.14
C TYR A 469 -16.07 5.62 -4.24
N LEU A 470 -16.32 4.39 -4.68
CA LEU A 470 -17.39 4.05 -5.63
C LEU A 470 -18.76 4.35 -5.01
N GLN A 471 -19.00 3.87 -3.79
CA GLN A 471 -20.25 4.09 -3.07
C GLN A 471 -20.52 5.58 -2.80
N ALA A 472 -19.48 6.35 -2.51
CA ALA A 472 -19.59 7.79 -2.29
C ALA A 472 -19.78 8.61 -3.58
N GLY A 473 -19.75 7.98 -4.76
CA GLY A 473 -19.85 8.66 -6.06
C GLY A 473 -18.64 9.54 -6.39
N VAL A 474 -17.51 9.36 -5.71
CA VAL A 474 -16.26 10.10 -5.98
C VAL A 474 -15.61 9.59 -7.26
N ILE A 475 -15.78 8.29 -7.55
CA ILE A 475 -15.29 7.64 -8.76
C ILE A 475 -16.45 6.94 -9.47
N SER A 476 -16.42 6.98 -10.80
CA SER A 476 -17.40 6.31 -11.67
C SER A 476 -17.04 4.84 -11.92
N GLY A 477 -15.77 4.48 -11.74
CA GLY A 477 -15.26 3.12 -11.82
C GLY A 477 -13.81 3.00 -11.36
N PHE A 478 -13.28 1.79 -11.33
CA PHE A 478 -11.90 1.50 -10.95
C PHE A 478 -11.35 0.24 -11.60
N CYS A 479 -10.02 0.11 -11.61
CA CYS A 479 -9.32 -1.14 -11.86
C CYS A 479 -8.45 -1.51 -10.65
N VAL A 480 -8.71 -2.69 -10.08
CA VAL A 480 -8.08 -3.17 -8.84
C VAL A 480 -8.00 -4.70 -8.82
N GLY A 481 -7.02 -5.26 -8.13
CA GLY A 481 -6.97 -6.69 -7.78
C GLY A 481 -8.08 -7.10 -6.80
N GLU A 482 -8.36 -8.39 -6.76
CA GLU A 482 -9.31 -8.99 -5.81
C GLU A 482 -8.85 -8.84 -4.34
N PRO A 483 -9.78 -8.78 -3.37
CA PRO A 483 -11.22 -9.09 -3.47
C PRO A 483 -12.14 -7.90 -3.75
N TRP A 484 -11.60 -6.73 -4.08
CA TRP A 484 -12.37 -5.48 -4.02
C TRP A 484 -13.44 -5.34 -5.12
N ASN A 485 -13.27 -5.99 -6.29
CA ASN A 485 -14.33 -6.03 -7.31
C ASN A 485 -15.48 -6.91 -6.84
N SER A 486 -15.19 -8.13 -6.38
CA SER A 486 -16.20 -9.03 -5.82
C SER A 486 -16.94 -8.39 -4.65
N LEU A 487 -16.24 -7.66 -3.77
CA LEU A 487 -16.87 -6.94 -2.66
C LEU A 487 -17.87 -5.88 -3.16
N ALA A 488 -17.50 -5.10 -4.18
CA ALA A 488 -18.40 -4.10 -4.75
C ALA A 488 -19.63 -4.74 -5.42
N VAL A 489 -19.43 -5.82 -6.18
CA VAL A 489 -20.48 -6.53 -6.89
C VAL A 489 -21.44 -7.25 -5.93
N CYS A 490 -20.91 -8.02 -4.97
CA CYS A 490 -21.73 -8.77 -4.01
C CYS A 490 -22.51 -7.86 -3.05
N ASN A 491 -22.05 -6.64 -2.81
CA ASN A 491 -22.81 -5.64 -2.05
C ASN A 491 -23.77 -4.82 -2.92
N GLY A 492 -23.88 -5.12 -4.23
CA GLY A 492 -24.78 -4.41 -5.14
C GLY A 492 -24.38 -2.96 -5.43
N LEU A 493 -23.10 -2.60 -5.23
CA LEU A 493 -22.58 -1.23 -5.38
C LEU A 493 -22.07 -0.93 -6.79
N GLY A 494 -21.76 -1.97 -7.58
CA GLY A 494 -21.23 -1.82 -8.93
C GLY A 494 -21.30 -3.10 -9.76
N HIS A 495 -20.85 -2.98 -11.00
CA HIS A 495 -20.81 -4.05 -11.99
C HIS A 495 -19.40 -4.17 -12.57
N THR A 496 -18.87 -5.38 -12.63
CA THR A 496 -17.59 -5.64 -13.31
C THR A 496 -17.84 -5.76 -14.81
N LEU A 497 -17.13 -4.97 -15.61
CA LEU A 497 -17.23 -4.97 -17.08
C LEU A 497 -16.30 -6.00 -17.72
N ALA A 498 -15.11 -6.16 -17.16
CA ALA A 498 -14.10 -7.08 -17.67
C ALA A 498 -13.20 -7.55 -16.52
N ALA A 499 -12.87 -8.84 -16.50
CA ALA A 499 -11.72 -9.34 -15.75
C ALA A 499 -10.44 -8.99 -16.53
N SER A 500 -9.30 -8.92 -15.85
CA SER A 500 -8.04 -8.64 -16.53
C SER A 500 -7.63 -9.74 -17.52
N TYR A 501 -8.02 -10.99 -17.24
CA TYR A 501 -7.89 -12.09 -18.20
C TYR A 501 -8.61 -11.80 -19.51
N ASP A 502 -9.78 -11.14 -19.47
CA ASP A 502 -10.54 -10.80 -20.67
C ASP A 502 -9.81 -9.74 -21.52
N ILE A 503 -8.89 -8.96 -20.94
CA ILE A 503 -8.09 -7.91 -21.62
C ILE A 503 -6.79 -8.50 -22.18
N TRP A 504 -6.06 -9.23 -21.35
CA TRP A 504 -4.82 -9.93 -21.72
C TRP A 504 -4.78 -11.25 -20.95
N ASN A 505 -4.89 -12.36 -21.69
CA ASN A 505 -4.86 -13.68 -21.07
C ASN A 505 -3.50 -13.94 -20.40
N ASN A 506 -3.52 -14.42 -19.15
CA ASN A 506 -2.33 -14.83 -18.41
C ASN A 506 -1.26 -13.72 -18.32
N HIS A 507 -1.71 -12.48 -18.12
CA HIS A 507 -0.82 -11.33 -18.02
C HIS A 507 -0.01 -11.35 -16.70
N PRO A 508 1.21 -10.81 -16.69
CA PRO A 508 1.99 -10.63 -15.46
C PRO A 508 1.31 -9.67 -14.49
N GLU A 509 1.35 -9.98 -13.18
CA GLU A 509 0.71 -9.15 -12.17
C GLU A 509 1.64 -8.74 -11.02
N LYS A 510 1.72 -9.50 -9.92
CA LYS A 510 2.59 -9.15 -8.79
C LYS A 510 3.90 -9.91 -8.86
N VAL A 511 4.93 -9.33 -8.25
CA VAL A 511 6.26 -9.92 -8.14
C VAL A 511 6.72 -9.88 -6.69
N PHE A 512 7.61 -10.79 -6.31
CA PHE A 512 8.37 -10.65 -5.07
C PHE A 512 9.58 -9.77 -5.34
N GLY A 513 9.61 -8.59 -4.74
CA GLY A 513 10.66 -7.59 -4.91
C GLY A 513 11.53 -7.43 -3.68
N VAL A 514 12.83 -7.28 -3.90
CA VAL A 514 13.84 -6.98 -2.88
C VAL A 514 14.76 -5.88 -3.38
N SER A 515 15.47 -5.19 -2.47
CA SER A 515 16.52 -4.27 -2.92
C SER A 515 17.71 -5.07 -3.51
N ALA A 516 18.35 -4.50 -4.53
CA ALA A 516 19.50 -5.13 -5.20
C ALA A 516 20.67 -5.35 -4.23
N SER A 517 20.89 -4.42 -3.29
CA SER A 517 21.90 -4.53 -2.24
C SER A 517 21.57 -5.65 -1.25
N TRP A 518 20.30 -5.78 -0.83
CA TRP A 518 19.88 -6.87 0.05
C TRP A 518 20.05 -8.24 -0.60
N ALA A 519 19.67 -8.37 -1.87
CA ALA A 519 19.82 -9.63 -2.60
C ALA A 519 21.29 -10.03 -2.79
N ALA A 520 22.18 -9.05 -2.99
CA ALA A 520 23.62 -9.29 -3.10
C ALA A 520 24.24 -9.67 -1.75
N ALA A 521 23.75 -9.09 -0.65
CA ALA A 521 24.25 -9.37 0.70
C ALA A 521 23.72 -10.70 1.27
N ASN A 522 22.53 -11.14 0.84
CA ASN A 522 21.85 -12.31 1.41
C ASN A 522 21.47 -13.37 0.35
N PRO A 523 22.42 -13.88 -0.46
CA PRO A 523 22.10 -14.76 -1.59
C PRO A 523 21.48 -16.10 -1.17
N ASN A 524 21.95 -16.76 -0.11
CA ASN A 524 21.37 -18.03 0.34
C ASN A 524 19.99 -17.84 0.97
N THR A 525 19.83 -16.77 1.75
CA THR A 525 18.55 -16.34 2.32
C THR A 525 17.53 -16.06 1.22
N HIS A 526 17.92 -15.30 0.19
CA HIS A 526 17.05 -15.01 -0.95
C HIS A 526 16.64 -16.30 -1.66
N GLN A 527 17.57 -17.22 -1.92
CA GLN A 527 17.26 -18.53 -2.49
C GLN A 527 16.27 -19.34 -1.63
N ALA A 528 16.40 -19.30 -0.29
CA ALA A 528 15.45 -19.92 0.62
C ALA A 528 14.05 -19.29 0.53
N VAL A 529 13.95 -17.96 0.43
CA VAL A 529 12.67 -17.26 0.25
C VAL A 529 12.01 -17.67 -1.07
N LEU A 530 12.77 -17.68 -2.18
CA LEU A 530 12.24 -18.08 -3.49
C LEU A 530 11.67 -19.50 -3.46
N LYS A 531 12.40 -20.45 -2.86
CA LYS A 531 11.94 -21.84 -2.72
C LYS A 531 10.69 -21.96 -1.86
N ALA A 532 10.59 -21.22 -0.76
CA ALA A 532 9.39 -21.20 0.08
C ALA A 532 8.17 -20.68 -0.69
N LEU A 533 8.34 -19.58 -1.42
CA LEU A 533 7.28 -18.98 -2.22
C LEU A 533 6.84 -19.88 -3.37
N LEU A 534 7.78 -20.54 -4.07
CA LEU A 534 7.45 -21.51 -5.13
C LEU A 534 6.58 -22.65 -4.62
N ARG A 535 6.92 -23.23 -3.46
CA ARG A 535 6.11 -24.27 -2.81
C ARG A 535 4.73 -23.75 -2.41
N ALA A 536 4.65 -22.53 -1.91
CA ALA A 536 3.37 -21.90 -1.59
C ALA A 536 2.51 -21.71 -2.84
N CYS A 537 3.08 -21.18 -3.92
CA CYS A 537 2.41 -20.99 -5.19
C CYS A 537 1.86 -22.32 -5.75
N GLU A 538 2.68 -23.36 -5.80
CA GLU A 538 2.27 -24.71 -6.24
C GLU A 538 1.13 -25.27 -5.38
N TRP A 539 1.23 -25.10 -4.06
CA TRP A 539 0.21 -25.56 -3.13
C TRP A 539 -1.11 -24.79 -3.29
N ILE A 540 -1.06 -23.47 -3.44
CA ILE A 540 -2.24 -22.63 -3.65
C ILE A 540 -2.94 -23.01 -4.95
N ASP A 541 -2.19 -23.32 -6.01
CA ASP A 541 -2.78 -23.55 -7.33
C ASP A 541 -3.50 -24.91 -7.45
N GLN A 542 -3.44 -25.76 -6.43
CA GLN A 542 -4.28 -26.96 -6.33
C GLN A 542 -5.72 -26.56 -5.96
N PRO A 543 -6.74 -26.93 -6.76
CA PRO A 543 -8.12 -26.53 -6.51
C PRO A 543 -8.65 -26.90 -5.11
N ASP A 544 -8.29 -28.09 -4.62
CA ASP A 544 -8.73 -28.60 -3.31
C ASP A 544 -8.21 -27.78 -2.13
N ASN A 545 -7.12 -27.03 -2.31
CA ASN A 545 -6.52 -26.19 -1.27
C ASN A 545 -7.12 -24.78 -1.24
N ARG A 546 -7.78 -24.32 -2.32
CA ARG A 546 -8.29 -22.94 -2.44
C ARG A 546 -9.30 -22.54 -1.34
N PRO A 547 -10.22 -23.42 -0.87
CA PRO A 547 -11.08 -23.08 0.26
C PRO A 547 -10.30 -22.76 1.54
N GLU A 548 -9.26 -23.54 1.85
CA GLU A 548 -8.37 -23.27 3.01
C GLU A 548 -7.63 -21.93 2.83
N VAL A 549 -7.19 -21.61 1.61
CA VAL A 549 -6.57 -20.31 1.32
C VAL A 549 -7.54 -19.16 1.62
N CYS A 550 -8.80 -19.26 1.20
CA CYS A 550 -9.82 -18.24 1.48
C CYS A 550 -10.07 -18.08 2.97
N GLU A 551 -10.18 -19.17 3.72
CA GLU A 551 -10.33 -19.16 5.18
C GLU A 551 -9.15 -18.41 5.83
N ILE A 552 -7.91 -18.75 5.47
CA ILE A 552 -6.71 -18.10 6.01
C ILE A 552 -6.70 -16.61 5.68
N LEU A 553 -6.90 -16.23 4.42
CA LEU A 553 -6.86 -14.83 3.97
C LEU A 553 -7.96 -13.97 4.62
N SER A 554 -9.11 -14.57 4.97
CA SER A 554 -10.21 -13.87 5.62
C SER A 554 -9.89 -13.34 7.01
N GLN A 555 -8.84 -13.86 7.66
CA GLN A 555 -8.44 -13.47 9.01
C GLN A 555 -8.04 -11.98 9.08
N GLY A 556 -8.33 -11.34 10.22
CA GLY A 556 -8.11 -9.90 10.44
C GLY A 556 -6.68 -9.41 10.21
N ARG A 557 -5.69 -10.27 10.49
CA ARG A 557 -4.26 -10.00 10.28
C ARG A 557 -3.81 -10.01 8.81
N TYR A 558 -4.63 -10.50 7.88
CA TYR A 558 -4.32 -10.58 6.44
C TYR A 558 -5.22 -9.66 5.61
N VAL A 559 -6.10 -10.22 4.78
CA VAL A 559 -6.96 -9.42 3.89
C VAL A 559 -8.12 -8.82 4.67
N ASN A 560 -8.66 -9.57 5.64
CA ASN A 560 -9.83 -9.18 6.44
C ASN A 560 -11.07 -8.89 5.56
N ALA A 561 -11.27 -9.71 4.54
CA ALA A 561 -12.49 -9.72 3.72
C ALA A 561 -13.31 -10.97 4.06
N PRO A 562 -14.66 -10.93 3.97
CA PRO A 562 -15.48 -12.11 4.19
C PRO A 562 -15.04 -13.26 3.27
N GLN A 563 -14.99 -14.48 3.81
CA GLN A 563 -14.54 -15.66 3.07
C GLN A 563 -15.33 -15.86 1.78
N GLU A 564 -16.65 -15.71 1.82
CA GLU A 564 -17.54 -15.83 0.65
C GLU A 564 -17.19 -14.86 -0.50
N ILE A 565 -16.59 -13.71 -0.19
CA ILE A 565 -16.13 -12.72 -1.17
C ILE A 565 -14.80 -13.18 -1.78
N LEU A 566 -13.87 -13.70 -0.98
CA LEU A 566 -12.60 -14.25 -1.47
C LEU A 566 -12.83 -15.46 -2.38
N GLU A 567 -13.81 -16.29 -2.03
CA GLU A 567 -14.22 -17.46 -2.82
C GLU A 567 -14.73 -17.09 -4.21
N GLN A 568 -15.25 -15.87 -4.41
CA GLN A 568 -15.75 -15.42 -5.71
C GLN A 568 -14.67 -15.36 -6.79
N SER A 569 -13.38 -15.29 -6.46
CA SER A 569 -12.28 -15.26 -7.43
C SER A 569 -11.29 -16.42 -7.25
N MET A 570 -11.16 -16.94 -6.03
CA MET A 570 -10.17 -17.96 -5.70
C MET A 570 -10.58 -19.40 -6.07
N LEU A 571 -11.88 -19.67 -6.24
CA LEU A 571 -12.41 -21.02 -6.54
C LEU A 571 -12.63 -21.29 -8.04
N GLY A 572 -12.02 -20.50 -8.92
CA GLY A 572 -12.16 -20.67 -10.37
C GLY A 572 -13.51 -20.22 -10.92
N THR A 573 -14.21 -19.37 -10.20
CA THR A 573 -15.41 -18.67 -10.68
C THR A 573 -15.21 -17.16 -10.57
N PHE A 574 -16.11 -16.37 -11.14
CA PHE A 574 -16.17 -14.93 -10.94
C PHE A 574 -17.58 -14.36 -11.20
N ARG A 575 -18.03 -13.44 -10.35
CA ARG A 575 -19.34 -12.79 -10.46
C ARG A 575 -19.18 -11.37 -11.03
N PHE A 576 -19.83 -11.11 -12.16
CA PHE A 576 -19.77 -9.80 -12.83
C PHE A 576 -20.87 -8.82 -12.39
N ALA A 577 -22.01 -9.32 -11.92
CA ALA A 577 -23.14 -8.53 -11.44
C ALA A 577 -23.83 -9.20 -10.26
N HIS A 578 -24.42 -8.41 -9.36
CA HIS A 578 -25.06 -8.89 -8.13
C HIS A 578 -26.16 -9.92 -8.40
N ASP A 579 -26.97 -9.66 -9.42
CA ASP A 579 -28.13 -10.46 -9.83
C ASP A 579 -27.80 -11.64 -10.76
N GLN A 580 -26.53 -11.80 -11.14
CA GLN A 580 -26.07 -12.88 -12.00
C GLN A 580 -25.33 -13.96 -11.23
N ALA A 581 -25.52 -15.23 -11.61
CA ALA A 581 -24.73 -16.33 -11.06
C ALA A 581 -23.23 -16.15 -11.40
N PRO A 582 -22.31 -16.58 -10.52
CA PRO A 582 -20.89 -16.64 -10.84
C PRO A 582 -20.65 -17.48 -12.09
N ARG A 583 -19.73 -17.04 -12.95
CA ARG A 583 -19.34 -17.73 -14.18
C ARG A 583 -18.04 -18.46 -13.96
N GLU A 584 -17.83 -19.56 -14.68
CA GLU A 584 -16.55 -20.26 -14.65
C GLU A 584 -15.43 -19.37 -15.20
N ARG A 585 -14.36 -19.27 -14.41
CA ARG A 585 -13.13 -18.50 -14.65
C ARG A 585 -11.97 -19.21 -13.96
N THR A 586 -11.65 -20.41 -14.42
CA THR A 586 -10.59 -21.26 -13.86
C THR A 586 -9.23 -20.57 -13.76
N ASP A 587 -8.94 -19.68 -14.71
CA ASP A 587 -7.67 -18.95 -14.79
C ASP A 587 -7.80 -17.49 -14.29
N PHE A 588 -8.82 -17.18 -13.46
CA PHE A 588 -8.98 -15.84 -12.89
C PHE A 588 -7.77 -15.41 -12.05
N ASN A 589 -7.26 -16.29 -11.18
CA ASN A 589 -5.97 -16.15 -10.50
C ASN A 589 -5.16 -17.42 -10.76
N VAL A 590 -3.96 -17.28 -11.33
CA VAL A 590 -3.03 -18.40 -11.55
C VAL A 590 -1.77 -18.17 -10.74
N PHE A 591 -1.50 -19.04 -9.76
CA PHE A 591 -0.34 -18.88 -8.87
C PHE A 591 0.87 -19.70 -9.30
N ASN A 592 0.71 -20.78 -10.07
CA ASN A 592 1.85 -21.62 -10.47
C ASN A 592 1.81 -22.14 -11.91
N ARG A 593 0.64 -22.55 -12.41
CA ARG A 593 0.48 -23.07 -13.77
C ARG A 593 1.00 -22.08 -14.81
N TYR A 594 1.30 -22.59 -16.01
CA TYR A 594 1.74 -21.77 -17.15
C TYR A 594 3.06 -21.01 -16.94
N SER A 595 3.92 -21.52 -16.06
CA SER A 595 5.14 -20.81 -15.62
C SER A 595 4.83 -19.43 -15.02
N ALA A 596 3.70 -19.30 -14.30
CA ALA A 596 3.26 -18.06 -13.66
C ALA A 596 4.34 -17.41 -12.79
N ASN A 597 5.22 -18.22 -12.19
CA ASN A 597 6.26 -17.73 -11.30
C ASN A 597 7.54 -17.27 -11.98
N PHE A 598 7.71 -17.56 -13.28
CA PHE A 598 8.93 -17.21 -13.99
C PHE A 598 8.97 -15.70 -14.31
N PRO A 599 10.05 -14.97 -13.95
CA PRO A 599 10.15 -13.53 -14.20
C PRO A 599 10.57 -13.26 -15.65
N TRP A 600 9.61 -13.34 -16.58
CA TRP A 600 9.83 -13.09 -18.01
C TRP A 600 10.37 -11.68 -18.28
N ARG A 601 11.52 -11.59 -18.96
CA ARG A 601 12.08 -10.30 -19.38
C ARG A 601 11.26 -9.64 -20.50
N SER A 602 10.51 -10.42 -21.28
CA SER A 602 9.54 -9.86 -22.24
C SER A 602 8.44 -9.07 -21.55
N HIS A 603 7.94 -9.53 -20.40
CA HIS A 603 6.96 -8.80 -19.58
C HIS A 603 7.53 -7.47 -19.07
N ALA A 604 8.78 -7.48 -18.60
CA ALA A 604 9.46 -6.25 -18.19
C ALA A 604 9.58 -5.22 -19.33
N VAL A 605 9.93 -5.67 -20.54
CA VAL A 605 9.98 -4.79 -21.72
C VAL A 605 8.60 -4.26 -22.07
N TRP A 606 7.53 -5.06 -21.93
CA TRP A 606 6.16 -4.57 -22.14
C TRP A 606 5.82 -3.44 -21.17
N PHE A 607 6.07 -3.60 -19.87
CA PHE A 607 5.82 -2.54 -18.88
C PHE A 607 6.62 -1.27 -19.16
N LEU A 608 7.91 -1.39 -19.51
CA LEU A 608 8.74 -0.24 -19.89
C LEU A 608 8.19 0.46 -21.15
N SER A 609 7.67 -0.31 -22.12
CA SER A 609 7.00 0.27 -23.29
C SER A 609 5.74 1.05 -22.90
N GLN A 610 4.96 0.57 -21.92
CA GLN A 610 3.77 1.28 -21.44
C GLN A 610 4.13 2.53 -20.64
N MET A 611 5.18 2.50 -19.81
CA MET A 611 5.70 3.69 -19.14
C MET A 611 6.06 4.78 -20.14
N LEU A 612 6.76 4.39 -21.21
CA LEU A 612 7.08 5.32 -22.27
C LEU A 612 5.79 5.84 -22.95
N ARG A 613 4.92 4.93 -23.38
CA ARG A 613 3.66 5.23 -24.10
C ARG A 613 2.85 6.31 -23.40
N TRP A 614 2.79 6.27 -22.07
CA TRP A 614 1.98 7.17 -21.25
C TRP A 614 2.79 8.30 -20.59
N GLY A 615 3.94 8.66 -21.16
CA GLY A 615 4.69 9.85 -20.75
C GLY A 615 5.34 9.76 -19.36
N GLN A 616 5.49 8.55 -18.83
CA GLN A 616 6.06 8.34 -17.50
C GLN A 616 7.58 8.21 -17.51
N LEU A 617 8.20 8.28 -18.69
CA LEU A 617 9.63 8.34 -18.91
C LEU A 617 9.99 9.65 -19.61
N GLU A 618 10.85 10.45 -18.98
CA GLU A 618 11.29 11.75 -19.50
C GLU A 618 12.47 11.66 -20.48
N ARG A 619 13.13 10.50 -20.55
CA ARG A 619 14.31 10.27 -21.40
C ARG A 619 14.25 8.89 -22.05
N ALA A 620 14.94 8.76 -23.19
CA ALA A 620 15.14 7.46 -23.81
C ALA A 620 15.96 6.56 -22.87
N VAL A 621 15.47 5.34 -22.66
CA VAL A 621 16.12 4.32 -21.84
C VAL A 621 16.25 3.02 -22.63
N ASN A 622 17.27 2.23 -22.30
CA ASN A 622 17.46 0.91 -22.89
C ASN A 622 16.61 -0.12 -22.14
N PHE A 623 15.53 -0.58 -22.77
CA PHE A 623 14.56 -1.49 -22.17
C PHE A 623 15.18 -2.85 -21.84
N LYS A 624 15.99 -3.40 -22.74
CA LYS A 624 16.64 -4.69 -22.54
C LYS A 624 17.56 -4.67 -21.32
N ARG A 625 18.42 -3.65 -21.21
CA ARG A 625 19.34 -3.48 -20.08
C ARG A 625 18.60 -3.35 -18.76
N ILE A 626 17.52 -2.56 -18.70
CA ILE A 626 16.72 -2.41 -17.47
C ILE A 626 16.02 -3.74 -17.13
N ALA A 627 15.42 -4.42 -18.12
CA ALA A 627 14.80 -5.72 -17.91
C ALA A 627 15.80 -6.74 -17.36
N GLU A 628 17.02 -6.81 -17.91
CA GLU A 628 18.09 -7.71 -17.45
C GLU A 628 18.60 -7.36 -16.04
N GLN A 629 18.65 -6.07 -15.71
CA GLN A 629 19.06 -5.58 -14.39
C GLN A 629 18.04 -5.93 -13.30
N VAL A 630 16.75 -5.81 -13.61
CA VAL A 630 15.67 -5.91 -12.61
C VAL A 630 15.12 -7.33 -12.52
N TYR A 631 14.84 -7.98 -13.65
CA TYR A 631 14.27 -9.33 -13.70
C TYR A 631 15.40 -10.35 -13.80
N ARG A 632 15.50 -11.20 -12.76
CA ARG A 632 16.61 -12.11 -12.50
C ARG A 632 16.20 -13.59 -12.63
N PRO A 633 15.84 -14.08 -13.84
CA PRO A 633 15.42 -15.47 -14.05
C PRO A 633 16.50 -16.49 -13.72
N GLU A 634 17.78 -16.12 -13.71
CA GLU A 634 18.85 -17.00 -13.26
C GLU A 634 18.74 -17.37 -11.77
N LEU A 635 18.25 -16.46 -10.92
CA LEU A 635 18.02 -16.75 -9.50
C LEU A 635 16.80 -17.67 -9.32
N TYR A 636 15.77 -17.48 -10.15
CA TYR A 636 14.63 -18.38 -10.24
C TYR A 636 15.06 -19.80 -10.60
N ARG A 637 15.82 -19.96 -11.70
CA ARG A 637 16.26 -21.28 -12.18
C ARG A 637 17.12 -22.01 -11.14
N GLN A 638 17.96 -21.29 -10.41
CA GLN A 638 18.70 -21.87 -9.28
C GLN A 638 17.78 -22.45 -8.21
N ALA A 639 16.75 -21.68 -7.81
CA ALA A 639 15.79 -22.13 -6.80
C ALA A 639 14.97 -23.34 -7.28
N VAL A 640 14.49 -23.31 -8.52
CA VAL A 640 13.66 -24.36 -9.11
C VAL A 640 14.46 -25.64 -9.37
N ALA A 641 15.72 -25.53 -9.83
CA ALA A 641 16.60 -26.69 -10.00
C ALA A 641 16.86 -27.42 -8.67
N GLU A 642 17.03 -26.68 -7.56
CA GLU A 642 17.15 -27.28 -6.22
C GLU A 642 15.85 -27.92 -5.70
N LEU A 643 14.71 -27.60 -6.31
CA LEU A 643 13.42 -28.25 -6.04
C LEU A 643 13.12 -29.40 -7.02
N GLU A 644 14.04 -29.72 -7.94
CA GLU A 644 13.88 -30.75 -8.98
C GLU A 644 12.67 -30.50 -9.90
N LEU A 645 12.30 -29.22 -10.07
CA LEU A 645 11.21 -28.78 -10.93
C LEU A 645 11.76 -28.33 -12.29
N ASP A 646 10.92 -28.39 -13.33
CA ASP A 646 11.27 -27.90 -14.67
C ASP A 646 11.05 -26.38 -14.79
N PHE A 647 11.78 -25.70 -15.70
CA PHE A 647 11.71 -24.26 -15.88
C PHE A 647 12.00 -23.79 -17.30
N PRO A 648 11.53 -22.59 -17.69
CA PRO A 648 11.84 -22.01 -19.00
C PRO A 648 13.34 -21.78 -19.22
N VAL A 649 13.89 -22.24 -20.35
CA VAL A 649 15.30 -22.01 -20.75
C VAL A 649 15.51 -20.69 -21.50
N ARG A 650 14.43 -20.03 -21.92
CA ARG A 650 14.44 -18.71 -22.57
C ARG A 650 13.89 -17.65 -21.61
N ASP A 651 14.39 -16.42 -21.72
CA ASP A 651 13.96 -15.30 -20.89
C ASP A 651 12.86 -14.44 -21.55
N TYR A 652 12.62 -14.64 -22.83
CA TYR A 652 11.73 -13.84 -23.66
C TYR A 652 10.75 -14.75 -24.41
N LYS A 653 9.48 -14.32 -24.44
CA LYS A 653 8.42 -14.89 -25.27
C LYS A 653 7.65 -13.77 -25.98
N ASP A 654 7.00 -14.13 -27.08
CA ASP A 654 6.01 -13.26 -27.72
C ASP A 654 4.67 -13.36 -26.98
N GLU A 655 3.87 -12.29 -27.08
CA GLU A 655 2.52 -12.21 -26.50
C GLU A 655 1.51 -11.86 -27.61
N GLY A 656 0.26 -12.33 -27.49
CA GLY A 656 -0.79 -12.09 -28.48
C GLY A 656 -0.83 -13.12 -29.62
N VAL A 657 -0.26 -14.32 -29.41
CA VAL A 657 -0.07 -15.32 -30.47
C VAL A 657 -0.94 -16.55 -30.28
N HIS A 658 -1.09 -17.00 -29.03
CA HIS A 658 -1.66 -18.30 -28.70
C HIS A 658 -3.05 -18.13 -28.09
N SER A 659 -4.08 -18.61 -28.78
CA SER A 659 -5.49 -18.58 -28.34
C SER A 659 -5.88 -19.72 -27.40
N SER A 660 -4.97 -20.66 -27.16
CA SER A 660 -5.20 -21.89 -26.39
C SER A 660 -3.88 -22.34 -25.74
N PRO A 661 -3.92 -23.28 -24.78
CA PRO A 661 -2.70 -23.81 -24.19
C PRO A 661 -1.70 -24.30 -25.24
N TRP A 662 -0.42 -24.00 -25.03
CA TRP A 662 0.67 -24.30 -25.96
C TRP A 662 1.89 -24.85 -25.21
N HIS A 663 2.83 -25.42 -25.94
CA HIS A 663 4.03 -26.04 -25.35
C HIS A 663 5.28 -25.23 -25.66
N MET A 664 6.14 -25.13 -24.65
CA MET A 664 7.44 -24.49 -24.75
C MET A 664 8.51 -25.42 -24.17
N GLN A 665 9.67 -25.47 -24.80
CA GLN A 665 10.80 -26.24 -24.29
C GLN A 665 11.27 -25.70 -22.93
N GLY A 666 11.24 -26.55 -21.91
CA GLY A 666 11.89 -26.40 -20.62
C GLY A 666 13.29 -27.02 -20.60
N GLU A 667 13.87 -27.16 -19.42
CA GLU A 667 15.19 -27.78 -19.21
C GLU A 667 15.10 -29.29 -19.38
N ASN A 668 14.09 -29.91 -18.75
CA ASN A 668 13.94 -31.36 -18.67
C ASN A 668 12.78 -31.91 -19.52
N GLY A 669 11.84 -31.07 -19.94
CA GLY A 669 10.69 -31.46 -20.76
C GLY A 669 9.95 -30.29 -21.39
N ASP A 670 8.76 -30.56 -21.94
CA ASP A 670 7.89 -29.51 -22.48
C ASP A 670 7.02 -28.93 -21.36
N LEU A 671 7.08 -27.60 -21.20
CA LEU A 671 6.25 -26.83 -20.29
C LEU A 671 4.94 -26.46 -20.98
N VAL A 672 3.83 -26.68 -20.28
CA VAL A 672 2.50 -26.20 -20.71
C VAL A 672 2.38 -24.73 -20.36
N MET A 673 2.10 -23.91 -21.36
CA MET A 673 1.85 -22.47 -21.26
C MET A 673 0.38 -22.17 -21.55
N GLY A 674 -0.14 -21.09 -20.97
CA GLY A 674 -1.53 -20.66 -21.15
C GLY A 674 -1.73 -19.78 -22.39
N SER A 675 -2.99 -19.49 -22.72
CA SER A 675 -3.34 -18.48 -23.74
C SER A 675 -2.72 -17.13 -23.39
N ASP A 676 -2.32 -16.35 -24.40
CA ASP A 676 -1.63 -15.06 -24.22
C ASP A 676 -2.21 -13.93 -25.08
N LEU A 677 -3.46 -14.08 -25.54
CA LEU A 677 -4.11 -13.10 -26.40
C LEU A 677 -4.40 -11.78 -25.68
N PHE A 678 -4.16 -10.68 -26.41
CA PHE A 678 -4.83 -9.41 -26.15
C PHE A 678 -6.22 -9.44 -26.79
N PHE A 679 -7.20 -8.83 -26.10
CA PHE A 679 -8.60 -8.85 -26.53
C PHE A 679 -8.87 -8.17 -27.88
N ASP A 680 -7.98 -7.28 -28.31
CA ASP A 680 -8.03 -6.54 -29.57
C ASP A 680 -7.19 -7.19 -30.68
N GLY A 681 -6.59 -8.35 -30.41
CA GLY A 681 -5.76 -9.08 -31.38
C GLY A 681 -4.37 -8.49 -31.59
N ALA A 682 -3.94 -7.53 -30.76
CA ALA A 682 -2.59 -7.00 -30.81
C ALA A 682 -1.55 -8.10 -30.54
N ARG A 683 -0.33 -7.87 -31.04
CA ARG A 683 0.84 -8.72 -30.78
C ARG A 683 1.96 -7.90 -30.20
N PHE A 684 2.68 -8.48 -29.25
CA PHE A 684 3.84 -7.84 -28.65
C PHE A 684 5.05 -8.77 -28.70
N THR A 685 6.16 -8.24 -29.22
CA THR A 685 7.44 -8.92 -29.31
C THR A 685 8.51 -8.04 -28.69
N ALA A 686 9.22 -8.57 -27.69
CA ALA A 686 10.21 -7.81 -26.92
C ALA A 686 11.48 -7.43 -27.73
N SER A 687 11.72 -8.05 -28.88
CA SER A 687 12.83 -7.69 -29.77
C SER A 687 12.55 -6.46 -30.64
N ASP A 688 11.29 -6.05 -30.79
CA ASP A 688 10.89 -4.82 -31.47
C ASP A 688 9.72 -4.11 -30.72
N PRO A 689 9.98 -3.60 -29.50
CA PRO A 689 8.95 -2.91 -28.72
C PRO A 689 8.52 -1.59 -29.37
N ILE A 690 9.29 -1.08 -30.33
CA ILE A 690 9.06 0.19 -30.99
C ILE A 690 8.00 0.02 -32.09
N ALA A 691 8.07 -1.05 -32.89
CA ALA A 691 7.01 -1.38 -33.84
C ALA A 691 5.66 -1.56 -33.14
N TYR A 692 5.64 -2.20 -31.96
CA TYR A 692 4.43 -2.29 -31.16
C TYR A 692 3.88 -0.92 -30.74
N LEU A 693 4.75 0.01 -30.35
CA LEU A 693 4.39 1.39 -29.97
C LEU A 693 3.93 2.27 -31.14
N GLU A 694 4.46 2.04 -32.35
CA GLU A 694 4.04 2.70 -33.59
C GLU A 694 2.62 2.28 -33.99
N GLY A 695 2.22 1.04 -33.68
CA GLY A 695 0.87 0.52 -33.93
C GLY A 695 -0.21 1.02 -32.97
N GLN A 696 0.13 1.79 -31.94
CA GLN A 696 -0.82 2.23 -30.92
C GLN A 696 -1.53 3.55 -31.31
N SER A 697 -2.86 3.57 -31.20
CA SER A 697 -3.72 4.72 -31.54
C SER A 697 -3.47 5.96 -30.67
N PHE A 698 -3.41 5.78 -29.35
CA PHE A 698 -3.12 6.84 -28.39
C PHE A 698 -1.79 6.64 -27.70
N ASN A 699 -1.05 7.75 -27.54
CA ASN A 699 0.18 7.85 -26.79
C ASN A 699 0.40 9.28 -26.30
N HIS A 700 1.10 9.43 -25.18
CA HIS A 700 1.53 10.70 -24.59
C HIS A 700 3.04 10.66 -24.33
N ARG A 701 3.81 10.10 -25.29
CA ARG A 701 5.25 9.94 -25.15
C ARG A 701 5.92 11.32 -25.08
N LEU A 702 6.78 11.52 -24.08
CA LEU A 702 7.64 12.71 -23.96
C LEU A 702 8.96 12.56 -24.72
N VAL A 703 9.27 11.34 -25.16
CA VAL A 703 10.53 10.96 -25.79
C VAL A 703 10.32 10.69 -27.27
N ASP A 704 11.19 11.25 -28.10
CA ASP A 704 11.21 11.01 -29.53
C ASP A 704 11.55 9.55 -29.87
N LEU A 705 10.85 8.96 -30.85
CA LEU A 705 11.01 7.57 -31.25
C LEU A 705 12.40 7.27 -31.84
N GLN A 706 13.05 8.25 -32.47
CA GLN A 706 14.41 8.07 -33.00
C GLN A 706 15.42 7.95 -31.86
N LEU A 707 15.32 8.79 -30.83
CA LEU A 707 16.15 8.67 -29.63
C LEU A 707 15.93 7.33 -28.92
N LEU A 708 14.69 6.83 -28.93
CA LEU A 708 14.37 5.52 -28.38
C LEU A 708 14.98 4.37 -29.20
N LEU A 709 14.93 4.45 -30.54
CA LEU A 709 15.56 3.50 -31.46
C LEU A 709 17.08 3.46 -31.25
N GLU A 710 17.72 4.62 -31.04
CA GLU A 710 19.14 4.71 -30.73
C GLU A 710 19.48 4.04 -29.37
N ALA A 711 18.62 4.22 -28.37
CA ALA A 711 18.77 3.58 -27.07
C ALA A 711 18.46 2.07 -27.08
N ASN A 712 17.68 1.59 -28.05
CA ASN A 712 17.23 0.21 -28.20
C ASN A 712 17.53 -0.30 -29.61
N PRO A 713 18.82 -0.50 -29.97
CA PRO A 713 19.18 -0.93 -31.32
C PRO A 713 18.58 -2.31 -31.60
N ILE A 714 17.91 -2.41 -32.74
CA ILE A 714 17.27 -3.63 -33.22
C ILE A 714 18.25 -4.30 -34.19
N ASP A 715 18.43 -5.62 -34.10
CA ASP A 715 19.19 -6.35 -35.12
C ASP A 715 18.53 -6.19 -36.50
N ALA A 716 19.31 -5.78 -37.51
CA ALA A 716 18.84 -5.36 -38.82
C ALA A 716 17.90 -6.30 -39.64
N PRO A 717 17.78 -7.63 -39.41
CA PRO A 717 16.88 -8.46 -40.22
C PRO A 717 15.38 -8.25 -39.95
N SER A 718 14.96 -7.75 -38.77
CA SER A 718 13.55 -7.70 -38.37
C SER A 718 12.73 -6.57 -39.02
N ARG A 719 13.37 -5.47 -39.45
CA ARG A 719 12.65 -4.33 -40.04
C ARG A 719 12.29 -4.47 -41.52
N LYS A 720 12.87 -5.44 -42.24
CA LYS A 720 12.62 -5.63 -43.69
C LYS A 720 11.31 -6.36 -44.00
N VAL A 721 10.69 -7.03 -43.03
CA VAL A 721 9.49 -7.87 -43.26
C VAL A 721 8.18 -7.07 -43.21
N ASN A 722 8.12 -5.96 -42.45
CA ASN A 722 6.86 -5.20 -42.27
C ASN A 722 6.65 -4.03 -43.25
N ARG A 723 7.61 -3.70 -44.11
CA ARG A 723 7.42 -2.66 -45.15
C ARG A 723 6.70 -3.16 -46.41
N SER A 724 6.55 -4.47 -46.62
CA SER A 724 5.96 -5.00 -47.86
C SER A 724 4.43 -5.12 -47.85
N VAL A 725 3.73 -4.81 -46.75
CA VAL A 725 2.26 -4.97 -46.67
C VAL A 725 1.52 -3.62 -46.67
N ALA A 726 2.22 -2.49 -46.50
CA ALA A 726 1.62 -1.15 -46.46
C ALA A 726 1.73 -0.38 -47.80
N GLY A 727 2.13 -1.04 -48.90
CA GLY A 727 2.53 -0.40 -50.15
C GLY A 727 1.95 -1.04 -51.40
N GLU A 728 0.67 -1.37 -51.44
CA GLU A 728 -0.06 -1.49 -52.70
C GLU A 728 -1.25 -0.51 -52.70
N GLU A 729 -1.04 0.56 -53.46
CA GLU A 729 -1.97 1.66 -53.69
C GLU A 729 -3.33 1.16 -54.24
N VAL A 730 -4.41 1.56 -53.56
CA VAL A 730 -5.71 1.75 -54.20
C VAL A 730 -5.58 2.96 -55.14
N LYS A 731 -5.32 2.69 -56.42
CA LYS A 731 -5.64 3.57 -57.54
C LYS A 731 -6.77 2.94 -58.35
N ARG A 732 -8.02 3.31 -58.04
CA ARG A 732 -9.07 3.73 -58.96
C ARG A 732 -10.39 3.93 -58.25
#